data_AF-A0A3A8PX87-F1
#
_entry.id   AF-A0A3A8PX87-F1
#
_cell.length_a   1.000
_cell.length_b   1.000
_cell.length_c   1.000
_cell.angle_alpha   90.00
_cell.angle_beta   90.00
_cell.angle_gamma   90.00
#
_symmetry.space_group_name_H-M   'P 1'
#
loop_
_entity.id
_entity.type
_entity.pdbx_description
1 polymer ?
#
loop_
_entity_poly.entity_id
_entity_poly.type
_entity_poly.pdbx_seq_one_letter_code
_entity_poly.pdbx_strand_id
1 'polypeptide(L)'
;MSGMPDRTTCSLLARISHHAAARPRELALAFVSREGVPRELTWAELDAQVRERGARLVREGVAPGDVTFVLSATPAEQVLGFLGAMAAGALPSILSFPSLKQSEQRFHDTLRPIAEATDARWVLTSEDFAGVVDRAGMPRLRGRVLERMARDEAPSAPLPPASEDFLQFSSGTTGLRKCVRIRGRMLEQQALAYAGALSLGPTDRVVSWLPLYHDMGLVACLLVPLFQGIASVHLSPFEWLAEPALLLRAVSDWKGTLVWLPNFAYRLCAEQLRDEDLTGVSLDSLRAFINCSEPVREASHAVFLQRFQSHGVRREHLQACYALAEATFAATQTEPGKPVHVDRVRASTFSREHRALPVPDDAGGSDVFTFVSCGRPLQHLGLRIAGAESERHVGEVELRGDAVIDGYGVDGSAARDAFTPDGWYRTGDLGYLADGQLYLTGRAKDLIIHRGHNVHPADVEECLADLKGLKPGRGVVFGLEDAAAGTENLVVMVETDGDVPEALLRRQVRERIWERMDLAVRDVDVCPAGTLRKSTSGKLSRAANRDLYQERLRTAPRPRHARPPEAVAYEPPVDAWEQQLARLWEDVLETGPIGRRDNVFLDWGADSVTAVRAAAEVQRLWARRLQPVELLGARTVADQAALLRRTGEAATVSPRVLLQPAGEGRPFFLVHAAGGQAFSFVALARQLGPERPVYAFQAPQLDRGGVESMTVEGLATEYLQALREAQPRGPYLLGGWSFGGLVAFEMACRLQAEGEQVARLVLFDTLAPGRVEPPWKHRVLSKLARHALPLVMRWAPLQRLARPLLGPLASKTPLWRLFGCLHLTGRDDVRPFISFAFPQADPRRLRGLGVEQGWDYVMELLGRDSAPEDRALLVPGLDGAGARRALGVARKSDELNGVYRTTRRFQGTLDVIGVRGNIHLQRWRPFVDGQLELHFADVRRIHMSAHRDMMEEDNVRRFVGTVRDLLCDTNRSPPPPGP
;
A
#
# COMPACT_ATOMS: atom_id res chain seq x y z
N MET A 1 -40.59 -5.27 -19.01
CA MET A 1 -40.65 -4.59 -17.70
C MET A 1 -41.77 -5.20 -16.84
N SER A 2 -41.69 -6.48 -16.50
CA SER A 2 -42.65 -7.14 -15.60
C SER A 2 -41.85 -7.88 -14.53
N GLY A 3 -41.96 -7.42 -13.28
CA GLY A 3 -41.28 -8.00 -12.12
C GLY A 3 -40.41 -7.04 -11.31
N MET A 4 -40.72 -5.74 -11.24
CA MET A 4 -40.23 -4.96 -10.10
C MET A 4 -41.01 -5.43 -8.86
N PRO A 5 -40.33 -5.82 -7.77
CA PRO A 5 -41.01 -6.08 -6.50
C PRO A 5 -41.79 -4.83 -6.07
N ASP A 6 -42.84 -5.06 -5.31
CA ASP A 6 -43.70 -4.08 -4.67
C ASP A 6 -42.90 -2.93 -4.01
N ARG A 7 -43.49 -1.74 -3.85
CA ARG A 7 -42.88 -0.48 -3.35
C ARG A 7 -42.44 -0.53 -1.87
N THR A 8 -41.97 -1.66 -1.38
CA THR A 8 -41.16 -1.77 -0.17
C THR A 8 -39.71 -1.39 -0.49
N THR A 9 -39.19 -0.36 0.18
CA THR A 9 -37.78 0.10 0.15
C THR A 9 -36.81 -1.07 -0.02
N CYS A 10 -36.00 -1.07 -1.08
CA CYS A 10 -35.09 -2.17 -1.40
C CYS A 10 -33.67 -1.78 -1.00
N SER A 11 -33.12 -2.46 0.00
CA SER A 11 -31.82 -2.15 0.58
C SER A 11 -30.64 -2.46 -0.36
N LEU A 12 -29.44 -1.91 -0.11
CA LEU A 12 -28.28 -2.16 -0.99
C LEU A 12 -27.94 -3.65 -1.02
N LEU A 13 -27.89 -4.31 0.13
CA LEU A 13 -27.60 -5.75 0.19
C LEU A 13 -28.72 -6.57 -0.46
N ALA A 14 -29.98 -6.16 -0.32
CA ALA A 14 -31.10 -6.81 -1.02
C ALA A 14 -30.99 -6.67 -2.54
N ARG A 15 -30.54 -5.51 -3.05
CA ARG A 15 -30.24 -5.29 -4.47
C ARG A 15 -29.10 -6.18 -4.95
N ILE A 16 -28.01 -6.28 -4.18
CA ILE A 16 -26.89 -7.19 -4.49
C ILE A 16 -27.39 -8.65 -4.56
N SER A 17 -28.14 -9.13 -3.57
CA SER A 17 -28.70 -10.49 -3.60
C SER A 17 -29.71 -10.70 -4.74
N HIS A 18 -30.49 -9.67 -5.10
CA HIS A 18 -31.39 -9.73 -6.25
C HIS A 18 -30.59 -9.88 -7.56
N HIS A 19 -29.53 -9.09 -7.75
CA HIS A 19 -28.65 -9.21 -8.92
C HIS A 19 -27.91 -10.54 -8.96
N ALA A 20 -27.47 -11.06 -7.80
CA ALA A 20 -26.88 -12.38 -7.67
C ALA A 20 -27.84 -13.50 -8.09
N ALA A 21 -29.12 -13.40 -7.73
CA ALA A 21 -30.13 -14.37 -8.15
C ALA A 21 -30.49 -14.25 -9.63
N ALA A 22 -30.61 -13.03 -10.16
CA ALA A 22 -31.04 -12.78 -11.53
C ALA A 22 -29.93 -12.99 -12.57
N ARG A 23 -28.69 -12.61 -12.23
CA ARG A 23 -27.54 -12.55 -13.15
C ARG A 23 -26.25 -13.05 -12.46
N PRO A 24 -26.24 -14.30 -11.96
CA PRO A 24 -25.18 -14.80 -11.07
C PRO A 24 -23.77 -14.76 -11.65
N ARG A 25 -23.64 -14.85 -12.98
CA ARG A 25 -22.35 -14.94 -13.69
C ARG A 25 -21.90 -13.62 -14.31
N GLU A 26 -22.73 -12.57 -14.25
CA GLU A 26 -22.32 -11.26 -14.75
C GLU A 26 -21.36 -10.60 -13.77
N LEU A 27 -20.42 -9.82 -14.31
CA LEU A 27 -19.45 -9.05 -13.54
C LEU A 27 -20.17 -8.03 -12.65
N ALA A 28 -19.83 -8.01 -11.37
CA ALA A 28 -20.22 -6.97 -10.43
C ALA A 28 -19.06 -5.99 -10.18
N LEU A 29 -17.88 -6.52 -9.85
CA LEU A 29 -16.70 -5.74 -9.52
C LEU A 29 -15.44 -6.32 -10.17
N ALA A 30 -14.53 -5.46 -10.60
CA ALA A 30 -13.17 -5.84 -10.94
C ALA A 30 -12.18 -4.95 -10.19
N PHE A 31 -11.12 -5.55 -9.65
CA PHE A 31 -10.02 -4.83 -9.01
C PHE A 31 -8.76 -5.00 -9.84
N VAL A 32 -8.26 -3.90 -10.39
CA VAL A 32 -7.12 -3.88 -11.32
C VAL A 32 -5.89 -3.32 -10.61
N SER A 33 -4.76 -3.99 -10.79
CA SER A 33 -3.45 -3.53 -10.33
C SER A 33 -2.43 -3.50 -11.46
N ARG A 34 -1.30 -2.82 -11.27
CA ARG A 34 -0.22 -2.74 -12.28
C ARG A 34 0.41 -4.10 -12.59
N GLU A 35 0.67 -4.89 -11.55
CA GLU A 35 1.44 -6.14 -11.62
C GLU A 35 0.56 -7.30 -11.12
N GLY A 36 -0.50 -7.64 -11.86
CA GLY A 36 -1.42 -8.70 -11.45
C GLY A 36 -2.53 -8.99 -12.45
N VAL A 37 -3.14 -10.17 -12.33
CA VAL A 37 -4.41 -10.48 -12.99
C VAL A 37 -5.52 -9.75 -12.23
N PRO A 38 -6.43 -9.01 -12.90
CA PRO A 38 -7.56 -8.38 -12.24
C PRO A 38 -8.34 -9.38 -11.37
N ARG A 39 -8.68 -8.99 -10.13
CA ARG A 39 -9.58 -9.77 -9.30
C ARG A 39 -11.02 -9.40 -9.67
N GLU A 40 -11.69 -10.31 -10.37
CA GLU A 40 -13.08 -10.16 -10.76
C GLU A 40 -13.99 -10.84 -9.75
N LEU A 41 -15.15 -10.22 -9.50
CA LEU A 41 -16.23 -10.78 -8.72
C LEU A 41 -17.51 -10.69 -9.54
N THR A 42 -18.11 -11.85 -9.80
CA THR A 42 -19.48 -11.93 -10.31
C THR A 42 -20.48 -11.53 -9.22
N TRP A 43 -21.74 -11.26 -9.59
CA TRP A 43 -22.78 -10.95 -8.61
C TRP A 43 -22.97 -12.05 -7.57
N ALA A 44 -22.94 -13.33 -7.99
CA ALA A 44 -23.06 -14.44 -7.05
C ALA A 44 -21.87 -14.55 -6.09
N GLU A 45 -20.65 -14.31 -6.57
CA GLU A 45 -19.45 -14.35 -5.74
C GLU A 45 -19.39 -13.17 -4.76
N LEU A 46 -19.78 -11.97 -5.20
CA LEU A 46 -19.86 -10.80 -4.33
C LEU A 46 -20.83 -11.04 -3.19
N ASP A 47 -22.06 -11.45 -3.50
CA ASP A 47 -23.11 -11.72 -2.52
C ASP A 47 -22.71 -12.85 -1.54
N ALA A 48 -22.12 -13.94 -2.05
CA ALA A 48 -21.60 -15.00 -1.20
C ALA A 48 -20.50 -14.52 -0.24
N GLN A 49 -19.49 -13.78 -0.74
CA GLN A 49 -18.39 -13.28 0.08
C GLN A 49 -18.83 -12.23 1.10
N VAL A 50 -19.81 -11.39 0.76
CA VAL A 50 -20.39 -10.42 1.70
C VAL A 50 -21.11 -11.13 2.84
N ARG A 51 -21.96 -12.12 2.53
CA ARG A 51 -22.66 -12.90 3.56
C ARG A 51 -21.71 -13.71 4.44
N GLU A 52 -20.70 -14.31 3.84
CA GLU A 52 -19.66 -15.07 4.54
C GLU A 52 -18.88 -14.18 5.52
N ARG A 53 -18.45 -13.00 5.08
CA ARG A 53 -17.75 -12.03 5.96
C ARG A 53 -18.64 -11.53 7.07
N GLY A 54 -19.90 -11.21 6.77
CA GLY A 54 -20.87 -10.84 7.81
C GLY A 54 -21.02 -11.94 8.87
N ALA A 55 -21.14 -13.20 8.46
CA ALA A 55 -21.30 -14.32 9.38
C ALA A 55 -20.06 -14.52 10.27
N ARG A 56 -18.86 -14.21 9.75
CA ARG A 56 -17.61 -14.24 10.52
C ARG A 56 -17.56 -13.16 11.57
N LEU A 57 -17.88 -11.93 11.18
CA LEU A 57 -17.93 -10.79 12.09
C LEU A 57 -18.91 -11.04 13.24
N VAL A 58 -20.11 -11.56 12.94
CA VAL A 58 -21.10 -11.93 13.95
C VAL A 58 -20.55 -12.98 14.91
N ARG A 59 -19.88 -14.04 14.41
CA ARG A 59 -19.26 -15.06 15.26
C ARG A 59 -18.16 -14.49 16.15
N GLU A 60 -17.39 -13.55 15.65
CA GLU A 60 -16.33 -12.88 16.41
C GLU A 60 -16.86 -11.89 17.45
N GLY A 61 -18.17 -11.62 17.43
CA GLY A 61 -18.89 -10.82 18.42
C GLY A 61 -19.16 -9.40 17.98
N VAL A 62 -19.09 -9.08 16.68
CA VAL A 62 -19.63 -7.81 16.16
C VAL A 62 -21.13 -7.80 16.39
N ALA A 63 -21.61 -6.79 17.11
CA ALA A 63 -23.02 -6.62 17.39
C ALA A 63 -23.67 -5.61 16.42
N PRO A 64 -24.97 -5.73 16.15
CA PRO A 64 -25.69 -4.72 15.38
C PRO A 64 -25.53 -3.32 15.99
N GLY A 65 -25.23 -2.33 15.15
CA GLY A 65 -24.96 -0.96 15.56
C GLY A 65 -23.51 -0.67 15.99
N ASP A 66 -22.64 -1.68 16.11
CA ASP A 66 -21.23 -1.45 16.41
C ASP A 66 -20.58 -0.62 15.28
N VAL A 67 -19.87 0.46 15.64
CA VAL A 67 -19.07 1.21 14.67
C VAL A 67 -17.81 0.42 14.33
N THR A 68 -17.63 0.16 13.03
CA THR A 68 -16.57 -0.70 12.49
C THR A 68 -15.76 0.04 11.43
N PHE A 69 -14.49 0.29 11.71
CA PHE A 69 -13.60 0.92 10.74
C PHE A 69 -12.95 -0.09 9.82
N VAL A 70 -12.79 0.27 8.55
CA VAL A 70 -12.11 -0.53 7.54
C VAL A 70 -10.85 0.22 7.11
N LEU A 71 -9.69 -0.42 7.28
CA LEU A 71 -8.34 0.12 7.10
C LEU A 71 -7.49 -0.87 6.28
N SER A 72 -7.56 -0.80 4.95
CA SER A 72 -6.77 -1.68 4.08
C SER A 72 -6.17 -0.91 2.91
N ALA A 73 -4.98 -1.31 2.46
CA ALA A 73 -4.36 -0.76 1.26
C ALA A 73 -4.98 -1.31 -0.05
N THR A 74 -5.73 -2.41 0.03
CA THR A 74 -6.31 -3.07 -1.14
C THR A 74 -7.79 -2.71 -1.29
N PRO A 75 -8.23 -2.17 -2.45
CA PRO A 75 -9.63 -1.82 -2.67
C PRO A 75 -10.57 -3.01 -2.48
N ALA A 76 -10.17 -4.23 -2.89
CA ALA A 76 -10.99 -5.43 -2.72
C ALA A 76 -11.35 -5.72 -1.25
N GLU A 77 -10.37 -5.62 -0.35
CA GLU A 77 -10.60 -5.88 1.07
C GLU A 77 -11.35 -4.71 1.74
N GLN A 78 -11.16 -3.48 1.27
CA GLN A 78 -11.98 -2.34 1.70
C GLN A 78 -13.47 -2.57 1.37
N VAL A 79 -13.79 -2.93 0.12
CA VAL A 79 -15.18 -3.19 -0.31
C VAL A 79 -15.80 -4.36 0.46
N LEU A 80 -15.12 -5.49 0.49
CA LEU A 80 -15.67 -6.71 1.09
C LEU A 80 -15.75 -6.60 2.63
N GLY A 81 -14.80 -5.90 3.26
CA GLY A 81 -14.87 -5.59 4.69
C GLY A 81 -16.03 -4.66 5.02
N PHE A 82 -16.23 -3.62 4.21
CA PHE A 82 -17.32 -2.65 4.37
C PHE A 82 -18.70 -3.32 4.23
N LEU A 83 -18.94 -4.02 3.12
CA LEU A 83 -20.22 -4.70 2.87
C LEU A 83 -20.45 -5.86 3.84
N GLY A 84 -19.39 -6.60 4.23
CA GLY A 84 -19.47 -7.64 5.25
C GLY A 84 -19.87 -7.10 6.62
N ALA A 85 -19.35 -5.93 7.01
CA ALA A 85 -19.76 -5.24 8.23
C ALA A 85 -21.24 -4.79 8.17
N MET A 86 -21.71 -4.27 7.03
CA MET A 86 -23.16 -3.99 6.83
C MET A 86 -24.00 -5.25 7.03
N ALA A 87 -23.58 -6.38 6.43
CA ALA A 87 -24.26 -7.67 6.56
C ALA A 87 -24.26 -8.21 8.00
N ALA A 88 -23.26 -7.86 8.81
CA ALA A 88 -23.20 -8.16 10.24
C ALA A 88 -24.08 -7.22 11.10
N GLY A 89 -24.77 -6.25 10.50
CA GLY A 89 -25.58 -5.26 11.22
C GLY A 89 -24.77 -4.08 11.77
N ALA A 90 -23.48 -3.99 11.47
CA ALA A 90 -22.59 -2.93 11.97
C ALA A 90 -22.72 -1.62 11.17
N LEU A 91 -22.16 -0.53 11.70
CA LEU A 91 -22.05 0.77 11.04
C LEU A 91 -20.62 0.94 10.49
N PRO A 92 -20.35 0.59 9.22
CA PRO A 92 -18.99 0.66 8.71
C PRO A 92 -18.56 2.08 8.31
N SER A 93 -17.27 2.34 8.39
CA SER A 93 -16.60 3.48 7.74
C SER A 93 -15.29 3.03 7.13
N ILE A 94 -15.02 3.42 5.88
CA ILE A 94 -13.69 3.26 5.31
C ILE A 94 -12.87 4.48 5.73
N LEU A 95 -11.71 4.25 6.34
CA LEU A 95 -10.79 5.29 6.77
C LEU A 95 -9.53 5.27 5.90
N SER A 96 -8.84 6.40 5.84
CA SER A 96 -7.49 6.43 5.30
C SER A 96 -6.58 5.54 6.15
N PHE A 97 -5.88 4.61 5.52
CA PHE A 97 -4.90 3.75 6.16
C PHE A 97 -3.56 4.46 6.37
N PRO A 98 -2.69 3.99 7.28
CA PRO A 98 -1.39 4.59 7.51
C PRO A 98 -0.62 4.62 6.19
N SER A 99 -0.32 5.82 5.69
CA SER A 99 0.61 5.93 4.56
C SER A 99 2.01 5.64 5.08
N LEU A 100 2.88 5.08 4.23
CA LEU A 100 4.31 4.89 4.56
C LEU A 100 5.05 6.20 4.92
N LYS A 101 4.41 7.36 4.69
CA LYS A 101 4.91 8.71 4.99
C LYS A 101 4.50 9.21 6.39
N GLN A 102 3.40 8.68 6.95
CA GLN A 102 2.85 9.13 8.21
C GLN A 102 3.57 8.41 9.35
N SER A 103 4.04 9.15 10.36
CA SER A 103 4.53 8.50 11.58
C SER A 103 3.39 7.69 12.19
N GLU A 104 3.71 6.52 12.71
CA GLU A 104 2.72 5.67 13.38
C GLU A 104 1.97 6.43 14.48
N GLN A 105 2.69 7.26 15.24
CA GLN A 105 2.12 8.14 16.25
C GLN A 105 1.06 9.09 15.69
N ARG A 106 1.31 9.72 14.53
CA ARG A 106 0.36 10.66 13.92
C ARG A 106 -0.89 9.95 13.39
N PHE A 107 -0.73 8.73 12.89
CA PHE A 107 -1.88 7.89 12.54
C PHE A 107 -2.73 7.61 13.78
N HIS A 108 -2.10 7.27 14.92
CA HIS A 108 -2.80 7.08 16.19
C HIS A 108 -3.48 8.35 16.69
N ASP A 109 -2.81 9.51 16.61
CA ASP A 109 -3.35 10.81 17.01
C ASP A 109 -4.57 11.22 16.16
N THR A 110 -4.67 10.70 14.93
CA THR A 110 -5.84 10.90 14.06
C THR A 110 -6.94 9.88 14.34
N LEU A 111 -6.57 8.61 14.50
CA LEU A 111 -7.52 7.51 14.67
C LEU A 111 -8.21 7.56 16.04
N ARG A 112 -7.47 7.88 17.10
CA ARG A 112 -7.96 7.81 18.48
C ARG A 112 -9.14 8.76 18.75
N PRO A 113 -9.06 10.06 18.43
CA PRO A 113 -10.18 10.97 18.66
C PRO A 113 -11.43 10.57 17.85
N ILE A 114 -11.24 10.06 16.63
CA ILE A 114 -12.33 9.59 15.77
C ILE A 114 -13.00 8.34 16.36
N ALA A 115 -12.21 7.36 16.79
CA ALA A 115 -12.69 6.13 17.41
C ALA A 115 -13.40 6.41 18.75
N GLU A 116 -12.86 7.32 19.57
CA GLU A 116 -13.49 7.74 20.82
C GLU A 116 -14.80 8.49 20.59
N ALA A 117 -14.83 9.44 19.67
CA ALA A 117 -16.03 10.23 19.34
C ALA A 117 -17.18 9.40 18.75
N THR A 118 -16.88 8.20 18.23
CA THR A 118 -17.85 7.30 17.62
C THR A 118 -18.12 6.02 18.43
N ASP A 119 -17.47 5.86 19.59
CA ASP A 119 -17.43 4.60 20.36
C ASP A 119 -17.11 3.38 19.47
N ALA A 120 -16.13 3.54 18.56
CA ALA A 120 -15.73 2.49 17.63
C ALA A 120 -15.19 1.26 18.38
N ARG A 121 -15.68 0.08 17.99
CA ARG A 121 -15.35 -1.21 18.64
C ARG A 121 -14.50 -2.12 17.80
N TRP A 122 -14.52 -1.94 16.48
CA TRP A 122 -13.87 -2.83 15.55
C TRP A 122 -13.03 -2.06 14.53
N VAL A 123 -11.86 -2.61 14.22
CA VAL A 123 -11.05 -2.24 13.07
C VAL A 123 -10.81 -3.49 12.25
N LEU A 124 -11.31 -3.49 11.03
CA LEU A 124 -10.98 -4.47 10.00
C LEU A 124 -9.80 -3.94 9.21
N THR A 125 -8.68 -4.64 9.25
CA THR A 125 -7.39 -4.18 8.71
C THR A 125 -6.71 -5.24 7.86
N SER A 126 -5.74 -4.86 7.04
CA SER A 126 -4.84 -5.82 6.38
C SER A 126 -3.70 -6.28 7.29
N GLU A 127 -3.04 -7.40 6.95
CA GLU A 127 -1.89 -7.95 7.68
C GLU A 127 -0.78 -6.90 7.90
N ASP A 128 -0.53 -6.06 6.90
CA ASP A 128 0.51 -5.03 6.92
C ASP A 128 0.31 -3.97 8.01
N PHE A 129 -0.96 -3.70 8.39
CA PHE A 129 -1.30 -2.65 9.35
C PHE A 129 -1.78 -3.19 10.70
N ALA A 130 -1.93 -4.51 10.87
CA ALA A 130 -2.41 -5.13 12.10
C ALA A 130 -1.60 -4.68 13.33
N GLY A 131 -0.27 -4.73 13.24
CA GLY A 131 0.61 -4.30 14.32
C GLY A 131 0.53 -2.79 14.61
N VAL A 132 0.26 -1.97 13.60
CA VAL A 132 0.07 -0.51 13.76
C VAL A 132 -1.22 -0.22 14.52
N VAL A 133 -2.30 -0.93 14.19
CA VAL A 133 -3.60 -0.80 14.89
C VAL A 133 -3.48 -1.26 16.34
N ASP A 134 -2.82 -2.40 16.59
CA ASP A 134 -2.65 -2.94 17.95
C ASP A 134 -1.85 -1.98 18.85
N ARG A 135 -0.82 -1.33 18.30
CA ARG A 135 0.01 -0.36 19.03
C ARG A 135 -0.66 0.99 19.25
N ALA A 136 -1.82 1.27 18.64
CA ALA A 136 -2.59 2.48 18.91
C ALA A 136 -3.06 2.59 20.37
N GLY A 137 -3.03 1.46 21.10
CA GLY A 137 -3.27 1.41 22.54
C GLY A 137 -4.71 1.75 22.90
N MET A 138 -5.67 1.32 22.06
CA MET A 138 -7.10 1.58 22.22
C MET A 138 -7.82 0.32 22.75
N PRO A 139 -8.02 0.17 24.07
CA PRO A 139 -8.43 -1.11 24.67
C PRO A 139 -9.83 -1.59 24.23
N ARG A 140 -10.69 -0.66 23.81
CA ARG A 140 -12.03 -0.94 23.31
C ARG A 140 -12.06 -1.36 21.83
N LEU A 141 -11.01 -1.04 21.08
CA LEU A 141 -10.93 -1.25 19.65
C LEU A 141 -10.27 -2.60 19.35
N ARG A 142 -11.01 -3.49 18.69
CA ARG A 142 -10.53 -4.83 18.36
C ARG A 142 -10.10 -4.90 16.91
N GLY A 143 -8.82 -5.18 16.67
CA GLY A 143 -8.28 -5.41 15.33
C GLY A 143 -8.63 -6.79 14.79
N ARG A 144 -9.01 -6.86 13.50
CA ARG A 144 -9.22 -8.10 12.75
C ARG A 144 -8.61 -8.01 11.37
N VAL A 145 -7.92 -9.08 10.98
CA VAL A 145 -7.21 -9.14 9.71
C VAL A 145 -8.13 -9.71 8.62
N LEU A 146 -8.46 -8.88 7.63
CA LEU A 146 -9.39 -9.19 6.55
C LEU A 146 -8.97 -10.41 5.71
N GLU A 147 -7.67 -10.56 5.43
CA GLU A 147 -7.16 -11.66 4.61
C GLU A 147 -7.25 -13.01 5.34
N ARG A 148 -7.16 -13.02 6.67
CA ARG A 148 -7.34 -14.24 7.48
C ARG A 148 -8.80 -14.66 7.50
N MET A 149 -9.71 -13.69 7.58
CA MET A 149 -11.15 -13.91 7.46
C MET A 149 -11.55 -14.46 6.08
N ALA A 150 -10.71 -14.39 5.04
CA ALA A 150 -11.01 -15.01 3.75
C ALA A 150 -10.59 -16.49 3.65
N ARG A 151 -9.78 -16.99 4.59
CA ARG A 151 -9.14 -18.32 4.49
C ARG A 151 -9.77 -19.41 5.36
N ASP A 152 -10.39 -19.08 6.49
CA ASP A 152 -10.98 -20.12 7.36
C ASP A 152 -12.26 -20.70 6.72
N GLU A 153 -12.86 -21.77 7.27
CA GLU A 153 -14.17 -22.23 6.76
C GLU A 153 -15.30 -21.27 7.16
N ALA A 154 -16.19 -20.98 6.21
CA ALA A 154 -17.33 -20.10 6.39
C ALA A 154 -18.18 -20.52 7.60
N PRO A 155 -18.42 -19.62 8.57
CA PRO A 155 -19.40 -19.87 9.60
C PRO A 155 -20.79 -20.21 9.07
N SER A 156 -21.42 -21.24 9.62
CA SER A 156 -22.88 -21.25 9.73
C SER A 156 -23.28 -20.40 10.93
N ALA A 157 -23.30 -19.07 10.76
CA ALA A 157 -23.88 -18.15 11.73
C ALA A 157 -25.06 -17.42 11.07
N PRO A 158 -26.24 -17.35 11.72
CA PRO A 158 -27.34 -16.55 11.20
C PRO A 158 -26.93 -15.07 11.18
N LEU A 159 -27.10 -14.42 10.04
CA LEU A 159 -26.90 -12.98 9.92
C LEU A 159 -28.05 -12.25 10.63
N PRO A 160 -27.77 -11.18 11.40
CA PRO A 160 -28.81 -10.28 11.88
C PRO A 160 -29.43 -9.50 10.71
N PRO A 161 -30.51 -8.75 10.94
CA PRO A 161 -30.91 -7.71 10.01
C PRO A 161 -29.71 -6.80 9.70
N ALA A 162 -29.39 -6.66 8.41
CA ALA A 162 -28.28 -5.84 7.99
C ALA A 162 -28.51 -4.37 8.35
N SER A 163 -27.43 -3.66 8.63
CA SER A 163 -27.44 -2.21 8.72
C SER A 163 -27.09 -1.66 7.35
N GLU A 164 -27.99 -0.85 6.82
CA GLU A 164 -27.79 -0.16 5.53
C GLU A 164 -27.20 1.24 5.73
N ASP A 165 -26.96 1.59 6.99
CA ASP A 165 -26.35 2.85 7.40
C ASP A 165 -24.84 2.70 7.48
N PHE A 166 -24.12 3.74 7.08
CA PHE A 166 -22.66 3.81 7.16
C PHE A 166 -22.21 5.21 7.53
N LEU A 167 -20.94 5.34 7.93
CA LEU A 167 -20.35 6.61 8.34
C LEU A 167 -19.34 7.08 7.30
N GLN A 168 -19.32 8.39 7.09
CA GLN A 168 -18.29 9.11 6.37
C GLN A 168 -17.76 10.23 7.25
N PHE A 169 -16.47 10.51 7.14
CA PHE A 169 -15.84 11.58 7.90
C PHE A 169 -15.49 12.74 6.98
N SER A 170 -16.22 13.86 7.10
CA SER A 170 -15.86 15.10 6.40
C SER A 170 -14.78 15.86 7.18
N SER A 171 -13.92 16.60 6.48
CA SER A 171 -13.00 17.53 7.09
C SER A 171 -13.83 18.55 7.90
N GLY A 172 -13.71 18.53 9.23
CA GLY A 172 -14.48 19.39 10.12
C GLY A 172 -13.68 20.64 10.49
N THR A 173 -14.37 21.76 10.71
CA THR A 173 -13.79 23.08 11.04
C THR A 173 -13.24 23.22 12.48
N THR A 174 -13.05 22.12 13.21
CA THR A 174 -12.74 22.11 14.66
C THR A 174 -11.65 21.12 15.03
N GLY A 175 -10.75 20.77 14.09
CA GLY A 175 -9.68 19.79 14.28
C GLY A 175 -10.12 18.30 14.34
N LEU A 176 -11.33 18.01 14.80
CA LEU A 176 -11.98 16.69 14.72
C LEU A 176 -12.84 16.59 13.44
N ARG A 177 -12.65 15.52 12.67
CA ARG A 177 -13.48 15.24 11.46
C ARG A 177 -14.94 15.04 11.87
N LYS A 178 -15.87 15.68 11.15
CA LYS A 178 -17.30 15.53 11.43
C LYS A 178 -17.75 14.16 10.94
N CYS A 179 -18.42 13.42 11.82
CA CYS A 179 -19.05 12.15 11.47
C CYS A 179 -20.38 12.41 10.76
N VAL A 180 -20.49 12.00 9.51
CA VAL A 180 -21.69 12.05 8.68
C VAL A 180 -22.26 10.64 8.60
N ARG A 181 -23.44 10.41 9.19
CA ARG A 181 -24.15 9.14 9.05
C ARG A 181 -25.04 9.17 7.81
N ILE A 182 -24.73 8.33 6.84
CA ILE A 182 -25.59 8.09 5.69
C ILE A 182 -26.52 6.95 6.03
N ARG A 183 -27.83 7.20 5.96
CA ARG A 183 -28.84 6.17 6.18
C ARG A 183 -29.10 5.38 4.90
N GLY A 184 -29.48 4.11 5.01
CA GLY A 184 -29.78 3.27 3.84
C GLY A 184 -30.81 3.90 2.88
N ARG A 185 -31.85 4.53 3.44
CA ARG A 185 -32.86 5.28 2.67
C ARG A 185 -32.27 6.46 1.88
N MET A 186 -31.24 7.13 2.41
CA MET A 186 -30.60 8.27 1.73
C MET A 186 -29.78 7.77 0.54
N LEU A 187 -29.05 6.66 0.72
CA LEU A 187 -28.34 6.00 -0.38
C LEU A 187 -29.30 5.52 -1.48
N GLU A 188 -30.44 4.93 -1.12
CA GLU A 188 -31.47 4.52 -2.09
C GLU A 188 -31.95 5.73 -2.91
N GLN A 189 -32.33 6.83 -2.27
CA GLN A 189 -32.78 8.05 -2.96
C GLN A 189 -31.66 8.64 -3.84
N GLN A 190 -30.44 8.71 -3.32
CA GLN A 190 -29.27 9.17 -4.08
C GLN A 190 -29.02 8.29 -5.31
N ALA A 191 -29.06 6.97 -5.15
CA ALA A 191 -28.81 6.03 -6.24
C ALA A 191 -29.87 6.14 -7.33
N LEU A 192 -31.15 6.29 -6.98
CA LEU A 192 -32.25 6.46 -7.94
C LEU A 192 -32.16 7.80 -8.67
N ALA A 193 -32.00 8.90 -7.94
CA ALA A 193 -31.94 10.24 -8.51
C ALA A 193 -30.70 10.42 -9.40
N TYR A 194 -29.54 9.92 -8.95
CA TYR A 194 -28.30 10.06 -9.71
C TYR A 194 -28.26 9.15 -10.95
N ALA A 195 -28.84 7.96 -10.87
CA ALA A 195 -29.01 7.11 -12.04
C ALA A 195 -29.90 7.76 -13.11
N GLY A 196 -30.97 8.44 -12.70
CA GLY A 196 -31.80 9.25 -13.61
C GLY A 196 -30.99 10.39 -14.23
N ALA A 197 -30.24 11.14 -13.42
CA ALA A 197 -29.43 12.27 -13.89
C ALA A 197 -28.35 11.86 -14.90
N LEU A 198 -27.73 10.69 -14.72
CA LEU A 198 -26.72 10.15 -15.64
C LEU A 198 -27.31 9.33 -16.80
N SER A 199 -28.62 9.07 -16.77
CA SER A 199 -29.27 8.10 -17.66
C SER A 199 -28.53 6.76 -17.64
N LEU A 200 -28.33 6.20 -16.45
CA LEU A 200 -27.65 4.91 -16.28
C LEU A 200 -28.48 3.79 -16.90
N GLY A 201 -27.81 2.97 -17.69
CA GLY A 201 -28.35 1.78 -18.34
C GLY A 201 -27.55 0.52 -17.99
N PRO A 202 -28.07 -0.66 -18.33
CA PRO A 202 -27.46 -1.95 -17.97
C PRO A 202 -26.10 -2.19 -18.65
N THR A 203 -25.77 -1.44 -19.70
CA THR A 203 -24.49 -1.51 -20.41
C THR A 203 -23.43 -0.58 -19.82
N ASP A 204 -23.79 0.27 -18.86
CA ASP A 204 -22.82 1.17 -18.24
C ASP A 204 -21.82 0.41 -17.38
N ARG A 205 -20.61 0.96 -17.35
CA ARG A 205 -19.53 0.46 -16.51
C ARG A 205 -18.73 1.62 -15.97
N VAL A 206 -18.58 1.66 -14.65
CA VAL A 206 -17.76 2.67 -13.99
C VAL A 206 -16.31 2.19 -13.93
N VAL A 207 -15.35 3.06 -14.19
CA VAL A 207 -13.92 2.81 -13.94
C VAL A 207 -13.40 3.90 -13.01
N SER A 208 -12.77 3.50 -11.90
CA SER A 208 -12.40 4.40 -10.81
C SER A 208 -11.05 4.05 -10.23
N TRP A 209 -10.21 5.06 -10.04
CA TRP A 209 -9.00 4.99 -9.21
C TRP A 209 -9.19 5.71 -7.86
N LEU A 210 -10.38 6.30 -7.66
CA LEU A 210 -10.63 7.19 -6.52
C LEU A 210 -10.65 6.40 -5.21
N PRO A 211 -10.09 6.97 -4.13
CA PRO A 211 -10.09 6.28 -2.84
C PRO A 211 -11.51 6.04 -2.30
N LEU A 212 -11.75 4.85 -1.74
CA LEU A 212 -13.05 4.47 -1.17
C LEU A 212 -13.30 5.07 0.23
N TYR A 213 -12.34 5.77 0.82
CA TYR A 213 -12.56 6.62 2.00
C TYR A 213 -13.10 8.02 1.63
N HIS A 214 -13.32 8.30 0.35
CA HIS A 214 -13.92 9.54 -0.17
C HIS A 214 -15.28 9.23 -0.83
N ASP A 215 -16.23 10.16 -0.77
CA ASP A 215 -17.60 9.96 -1.27
C ASP A 215 -17.68 9.70 -2.78
N MET A 216 -16.86 10.35 -3.61
CA MET A 216 -16.77 10.04 -5.04
C MET A 216 -16.39 8.57 -5.29
N GLY A 217 -15.38 8.05 -4.59
CA GLY A 217 -14.96 6.65 -4.75
C GLY A 217 -15.98 5.68 -4.15
N LEU A 218 -16.46 5.96 -2.94
CA LEU A 218 -17.39 5.11 -2.21
C LEU A 218 -18.79 5.14 -2.81
N VAL A 219 -19.42 6.31 -2.85
CA VAL A 219 -20.83 6.42 -3.22
C VAL A 219 -20.99 6.36 -4.73
N ALA A 220 -20.34 7.25 -5.49
CA ALA A 220 -20.54 7.32 -6.94
C ALA A 220 -19.93 6.13 -7.70
N CYS A 221 -18.72 5.71 -7.34
CA CYS A 221 -18.02 4.68 -8.10
C CYS A 221 -18.27 3.25 -7.61
N LEU A 222 -18.78 3.06 -6.39
CA LEU A 222 -19.03 1.72 -5.82
C LEU A 222 -20.52 1.51 -5.47
N LEU A 223 -21.07 2.26 -4.53
CA LEU A 223 -22.40 1.96 -3.97
C LEU A 223 -23.54 2.21 -4.96
N VAL A 224 -23.53 3.31 -5.71
CA VAL A 224 -24.54 3.60 -6.75
C VAL A 224 -24.49 2.53 -7.86
N PRO A 225 -23.32 2.15 -8.41
CA PRO A 225 -23.20 1.04 -9.36
C PRO A 225 -23.77 -0.27 -8.83
N LEU A 226 -23.41 -0.64 -7.59
CA LEU A 226 -23.90 -1.86 -6.95
C LEU A 226 -25.42 -1.84 -6.77
N PHE A 227 -25.98 -0.69 -6.38
CA PHE A 227 -27.41 -0.51 -6.23
C PHE A 227 -28.14 -0.63 -7.58
N GLN A 228 -27.58 -0.08 -8.66
CA GLN A 228 -28.17 -0.10 -10.00
C GLN A 228 -27.95 -1.41 -10.76
N GLY A 229 -27.07 -2.29 -10.27
CA GLY A 229 -26.76 -3.54 -10.93
C GLY A 229 -25.85 -3.36 -12.15
N ILE A 230 -24.97 -2.36 -12.12
CA ILE A 230 -23.96 -2.10 -13.15
C ILE A 230 -22.57 -2.40 -12.61
N ALA A 231 -21.67 -2.85 -13.49
CA ALA A 231 -20.32 -3.24 -13.08
C ALA A 231 -19.45 -2.01 -12.76
N SER A 232 -18.52 -2.14 -11.81
CA SER A 232 -17.47 -1.14 -11.59
C SER A 232 -16.08 -1.74 -11.46
N VAL A 233 -15.09 -1.03 -11.99
CA VAL A 233 -13.68 -1.41 -12.04
C VAL A 233 -12.90 -0.44 -11.15
N HIS A 234 -12.14 -0.97 -10.19
CA HIS A 234 -11.45 -0.20 -9.16
C HIS A 234 -9.94 -0.41 -9.22
N LEU A 235 -9.19 0.69 -9.29
CA LEU A 235 -7.73 0.72 -9.24
C LEU A 235 -7.26 1.26 -7.88
N SER A 236 -6.02 0.93 -7.50
CA SER A 236 -5.36 1.61 -6.38
C SER A 236 -5.03 3.07 -6.75
N PRO A 237 -5.41 4.07 -5.93
CA PRO A 237 -5.02 5.45 -6.18
C PRO A 237 -3.50 5.65 -6.27
N PHE A 238 -2.74 4.89 -5.48
CA PHE A 238 -1.29 4.97 -5.43
C PHE A 238 -0.64 4.39 -6.69
N GLU A 239 -1.19 3.29 -7.22
CA GLU A 239 -0.68 2.69 -8.46
C GLU A 239 -1.03 3.56 -9.67
N TRP A 240 -2.25 4.12 -9.71
CA TRP A 240 -2.64 5.05 -10.76
C TRP A 240 -1.79 6.33 -10.74
N LEU A 241 -1.52 6.92 -9.56
CA LEU A 241 -0.64 8.08 -9.48
C LEU A 241 0.76 7.77 -10.03
N ALA A 242 1.29 6.57 -9.78
CA ALA A 242 2.58 6.14 -10.29
C ALA A 242 2.58 5.82 -11.80
N GLU A 243 1.45 5.37 -12.35
CA GLU A 243 1.27 5.11 -13.78
C GLU A 243 -0.14 5.55 -14.24
N PRO A 244 -0.31 6.84 -14.61
CA PRO A 244 -1.64 7.39 -14.94
C PRO A 244 -2.32 6.72 -16.14
N ALA A 245 -1.54 6.02 -16.98
CA ALA A 245 -2.02 5.28 -18.14
C ALA A 245 -2.94 4.11 -17.76
N LEU A 246 -2.79 3.57 -16.54
CA LEU A 246 -3.58 2.43 -16.05
C LEU A 246 -5.08 2.73 -16.08
N LEU A 247 -5.49 3.96 -15.77
CA LEU A 247 -6.90 4.33 -15.82
C LEU A 247 -7.46 4.28 -17.24
N LEU A 248 -6.73 4.86 -18.21
CA LEU A 248 -7.19 4.94 -19.60
C LEU A 248 -7.17 3.55 -20.26
N ARG A 249 -6.18 2.71 -19.93
CA ARG A 249 -6.17 1.29 -20.34
C ARG A 249 -7.34 0.54 -19.73
N ALA A 250 -7.62 0.72 -18.43
CA ALA A 250 -8.79 0.11 -17.80
C ALA A 250 -10.11 0.56 -18.45
N VAL A 251 -10.25 1.83 -18.84
CA VAL A 251 -11.40 2.29 -19.63
C VAL A 251 -11.49 1.53 -20.97
N SER A 252 -10.39 1.39 -21.70
CA SER A 252 -10.34 0.70 -22.99
C SER A 252 -10.66 -0.79 -22.88
N ASP A 253 -10.01 -1.48 -21.94
CA ASP A 253 -10.08 -2.93 -21.75
C ASP A 253 -11.47 -3.36 -21.26
N TRP A 254 -12.02 -2.58 -20.32
CA TRP A 254 -13.31 -2.89 -19.71
C TRP A 254 -14.48 -2.20 -20.41
N LYS A 255 -14.24 -1.42 -21.47
CA LYS A 255 -15.30 -0.62 -22.11
C LYS A 255 -16.01 0.29 -21.11
N GLY A 256 -15.22 0.96 -20.27
CA GLY A 256 -15.69 1.92 -19.29
C GLY A 256 -16.52 3.02 -19.95
N THR A 257 -17.65 3.36 -19.34
CA THR A 257 -18.56 4.41 -19.83
C THR A 257 -18.50 5.67 -18.98
N LEU A 258 -18.16 5.55 -17.70
CA LEU A 258 -18.15 6.66 -16.73
C LEU A 258 -16.90 6.64 -15.86
N VAL A 259 -16.29 7.81 -15.68
CA VAL A 259 -15.12 8.04 -14.84
C VAL A 259 -15.27 9.37 -14.11
N TRP A 260 -14.91 9.43 -12.82
CA TRP A 260 -14.87 10.67 -12.04
C TRP A 260 -13.43 11.12 -11.85
N LEU A 261 -13.17 12.42 -12.02
CA LEU A 261 -11.83 13.02 -11.95
C LEU A 261 -11.89 14.42 -11.33
N PRO A 262 -11.04 14.79 -10.36
CA PRO A 262 -10.80 16.19 -10.00
C PRO A 262 -9.96 16.90 -11.07
N ASN A 263 -9.86 18.24 -11.03
CA ASN A 263 -9.14 19.05 -12.03
C ASN A 263 -7.68 18.58 -12.19
N PHE A 264 -7.01 18.25 -11.09
CA PHE A 264 -5.61 17.82 -11.13
C PHE A 264 -5.44 16.54 -11.97
N ALA A 265 -6.42 15.63 -11.94
CA ALA A 265 -6.32 14.35 -12.63
C ALA A 265 -6.44 14.51 -14.15
N TYR A 266 -7.29 15.45 -14.61
CA TYR A 266 -7.33 15.84 -16.03
C TYR A 266 -5.95 16.34 -16.50
N ARG A 267 -5.35 17.28 -15.77
CA ARG A 267 -4.01 17.81 -16.10
C ARG A 267 -2.93 16.75 -16.04
N LEU A 268 -2.94 15.92 -14.99
CA LEU A 268 -1.98 14.83 -14.80
C LEU A 268 -1.94 13.90 -16.02
N CYS A 269 -3.10 13.41 -16.45
CA CYS A 269 -3.20 12.57 -17.62
C CYS A 269 -2.78 13.31 -18.90
N ALA A 270 -3.21 14.57 -19.07
CA ALA A 270 -2.95 15.33 -20.28
C ALA A 270 -1.46 15.66 -20.47
N GLU A 271 -0.77 15.98 -19.38
CA GLU A 271 0.60 16.52 -19.40
C GLU A 271 1.68 15.45 -19.23
N GLN A 272 1.42 14.35 -18.51
CA GLN A 272 2.45 13.36 -18.18
C GLN A 272 2.47 12.12 -19.07
N LEU A 273 1.37 11.80 -19.77
CA LEU A 273 1.30 10.59 -20.59
C LEU A 273 1.99 10.79 -21.93
N ARG A 274 2.92 9.89 -22.26
CA ARG A 274 3.61 9.86 -23.56
C ARG A 274 2.77 9.09 -24.58
N ASP A 275 3.00 9.32 -25.87
CA ASP A 275 2.24 8.64 -26.93
C ASP A 275 2.38 7.12 -26.86
N GLU A 276 3.58 6.63 -26.49
CA GLU A 276 3.85 5.21 -26.27
C GLU A 276 2.93 4.59 -25.20
N ASP A 277 2.66 5.34 -24.12
CA ASP A 277 1.84 4.88 -23.00
C ASP A 277 0.36 4.67 -23.42
N LEU A 278 -0.06 5.35 -24.49
CA LEU A 278 -1.40 5.34 -25.07
C LEU A 278 -1.57 4.35 -26.24
N THR A 279 -0.53 3.59 -26.57
CA THR A 279 -0.60 2.59 -27.65
C THR A 279 -1.71 1.57 -27.37
N GLY A 280 -2.67 1.45 -28.28
CA GLY A 280 -3.81 0.52 -28.16
C GLY A 280 -4.95 0.99 -27.26
N VAL A 281 -4.86 2.19 -26.66
CA VAL A 281 -5.94 2.77 -25.85
C VAL A 281 -7.01 3.40 -26.75
N SER A 282 -8.25 2.92 -26.62
CA SER A 282 -9.45 3.54 -27.18
C SER A 282 -10.39 3.97 -26.05
N LEU A 283 -10.91 5.20 -26.15
CA LEU A 283 -11.87 5.76 -25.21
C LEU A 283 -13.28 5.88 -25.83
N ASP A 284 -13.55 5.16 -26.91
CA ASP A 284 -14.81 5.26 -27.68
C ASP A 284 -16.04 4.78 -26.90
N SER A 285 -15.85 3.88 -25.92
CA SER A 285 -16.93 3.43 -25.03
C SER A 285 -17.38 4.50 -24.04
N LEU A 286 -16.57 5.54 -23.85
CA LEU A 286 -16.80 6.52 -22.81
C LEU A 286 -18.00 7.41 -23.15
N ARG A 287 -18.80 7.69 -22.13
CA ARG A 287 -19.93 8.63 -22.16
C ARG A 287 -19.66 9.88 -21.33
N ALA A 288 -18.92 9.76 -20.21
CA ALA A 288 -18.56 10.91 -19.41
C ALA A 288 -17.25 10.72 -18.61
N PHE A 289 -16.42 11.76 -18.64
CA PHE A 289 -15.52 12.13 -17.55
C PHE A 289 -16.24 13.20 -16.71
N ILE A 290 -16.46 12.95 -15.42
CA ILE A 290 -17.24 13.83 -14.54
C ILE A 290 -16.29 14.52 -13.56
N ASN A 291 -16.21 15.85 -13.67
CA ASN A 291 -15.39 16.69 -12.81
C ASN A 291 -16.12 17.10 -11.51
N CYS A 292 -15.47 16.92 -10.38
CA CYS A 292 -16.04 17.11 -9.04
C CYS A 292 -14.93 17.35 -8.00
N SER A 293 -15.33 17.61 -6.75
CA SER A 293 -14.52 17.88 -5.54
C SER A 293 -13.89 19.27 -5.42
N GLU A 294 -13.95 20.08 -6.46
CA GLU A 294 -13.40 21.45 -6.48
C GLU A 294 -14.10 22.31 -7.54
N PRO A 295 -13.96 23.65 -7.51
CA PRO A 295 -14.44 24.49 -8.60
C PRO A 295 -13.89 24.00 -9.94
N VAL A 296 -14.77 23.53 -10.81
CA VAL A 296 -14.42 22.95 -12.10
C VAL A 296 -13.76 24.02 -12.97
N ARG A 297 -12.59 23.70 -13.54
CA ARG A 297 -11.80 24.64 -14.35
C ARG A 297 -11.90 24.30 -15.83
N GLU A 298 -12.33 25.28 -16.63
CA GLU A 298 -12.38 25.15 -18.10
C GLU A 298 -11.02 24.74 -18.68
N ALA A 299 -9.93 25.31 -18.16
CA ALA A 299 -8.57 25.04 -18.62
C ALA A 299 -8.19 23.55 -18.48
N SER A 300 -8.61 22.89 -17.40
CA SER A 300 -8.35 21.46 -17.17
C SER A 300 -9.10 20.58 -18.18
N HIS A 301 -10.34 20.95 -18.52
CA HIS A 301 -11.10 20.27 -19.58
C HIS A 301 -10.47 20.52 -20.96
N ALA A 302 -10.04 21.74 -21.24
CA ALA A 302 -9.46 22.11 -22.53
C ALA A 302 -8.17 21.33 -22.84
N VAL A 303 -7.22 21.27 -21.89
CA VAL A 303 -5.95 20.54 -22.09
C VAL A 303 -6.19 19.03 -22.25
N PHE A 304 -7.15 18.48 -21.49
CA PHE A 304 -7.50 17.07 -21.60
C PHE A 304 -8.18 16.74 -22.93
N LEU A 305 -9.14 17.55 -23.39
CA LEU A 305 -9.77 17.39 -24.69
C LEU A 305 -8.73 17.43 -25.81
N GLN A 306 -7.84 18.42 -25.78
CA GLN A 306 -6.79 18.57 -26.78
C GLN A 306 -5.89 17.32 -26.84
N ARG A 307 -5.54 16.74 -25.69
CA ARG A 307 -4.68 15.55 -25.63
C ARG A 307 -5.38 14.29 -26.13
N PHE A 308 -6.64 14.07 -25.77
CA PHE A 308 -7.31 12.78 -25.95
C PHE A 308 -8.38 12.76 -27.05
N GLN A 309 -8.58 13.84 -27.80
CA GLN A 309 -9.52 13.87 -28.93
C GLN A 309 -9.23 12.79 -29.99
N SER A 310 -7.94 12.50 -30.26
CA SER A 310 -7.52 11.45 -31.20
C SER A 310 -7.80 10.04 -30.69
N HIS A 311 -8.11 9.89 -29.40
CA HIS A 311 -8.45 8.63 -28.75
C HIS A 311 -9.96 8.47 -28.49
N GLY A 312 -10.79 9.37 -29.04
CA GLY A 312 -12.26 9.27 -28.98
C GLY A 312 -12.94 10.22 -27.99
N VAL A 313 -12.18 11.02 -27.24
CA VAL A 313 -12.75 12.01 -26.29
C VAL A 313 -13.38 13.18 -27.03
N ARG A 314 -14.60 13.54 -26.65
CA ARG A 314 -15.38 14.64 -27.23
C ARG A 314 -15.78 15.63 -26.16
N ARG A 315 -16.18 16.84 -26.56
CA ARG A 315 -16.49 17.92 -25.62
C ARG A 315 -17.67 17.56 -24.70
N GLU A 316 -18.65 16.82 -25.21
CA GLU A 316 -19.81 16.33 -24.47
C GLU A 316 -19.50 15.22 -23.45
N HIS A 317 -18.31 14.61 -23.54
CA HIS A 317 -17.85 13.69 -22.51
C HIS A 317 -17.38 14.42 -21.26
N LEU A 318 -16.96 15.69 -21.37
CA LEU A 318 -16.44 16.46 -20.24
C LEU A 318 -17.59 17.10 -19.48
N GLN A 319 -18.00 16.44 -18.41
CA GLN A 319 -19.14 16.78 -17.57
C GLN A 319 -18.67 17.24 -16.18
N ALA A 320 -19.58 17.79 -15.39
CA ALA A 320 -19.33 18.25 -14.03
C ALA A 320 -20.48 17.88 -13.08
N CYS A 321 -20.17 17.77 -11.80
CA CYS A 321 -21.16 17.66 -10.74
C CYS A 321 -20.73 18.44 -9.49
N TYR A 322 -21.71 18.91 -8.72
CA TYR A 322 -21.50 19.39 -7.35
C TYR A 322 -21.93 18.30 -6.38
N ALA A 323 -21.09 17.99 -5.40
CA ALA A 323 -21.32 16.92 -4.45
C ALA A 323 -20.75 17.23 -3.06
N LEU A 324 -21.34 16.60 -2.04
CA LEU A 324 -20.97 16.68 -0.64
C LEU A 324 -21.53 15.47 0.12
N ALA A 325 -20.78 14.98 1.11
CA ALA A 325 -21.21 13.87 1.96
C ALA A 325 -22.56 14.14 2.65
N GLU A 326 -22.83 15.39 3.02
CA GLU A 326 -24.08 15.78 3.68
C GLU A 326 -25.32 15.70 2.79
N ALA A 327 -25.14 15.59 1.47
CA ALA A 327 -26.20 15.25 0.51
C ALA A 327 -26.04 13.81 -0.01
N THR A 328 -25.39 12.93 0.77
CA THR A 328 -24.97 11.57 0.40
C THR A 328 -23.90 11.54 -0.69
N PHE A 329 -24.08 12.29 -1.78
CA PHE A 329 -23.05 12.56 -2.79
C PHE A 329 -23.45 13.77 -3.66
N ALA A 330 -23.98 13.53 -4.87
CA ALA A 330 -24.23 14.55 -5.89
C ALA A 330 -25.51 15.33 -5.61
N ALA A 331 -25.39 16.65 -5.64
CA ALA A 331 -26.49 17.61 -5.59
C ALA A 331 -26.87 18.15 -6.98
N THR A 332 -25.90 18.27 -7.90
CA THR A 332 -26.14 18.64 -9.30
C THR A 332 -25.33 17.79 -10.27
N GLN A 333 -25.75 17.69 -11.53
CA GLN A 333 -25.04 16.95 -12.58
C GLN A 333 -25.25 17.59 -13.96
N THR A 334 -24.21 17.68 -14.78
CA THR A 334 -24.33 18.07 -16.19
C THR A 334 -25.20 17.06 -16.95
N GLU A 335 -26.10 17.55 -17.80
CA GLU A 335 -26.97 16.68 -18.61
C GLU A 335 -26.15 15.76 -19.53
N PRO A 336 -26.43 14.44 -19.56
CA PRO A 336 -25.71 13.49 -20.41
C PRO A 336 -25.72 13.87 -21.88
N GLY A 337 -24.56 13.77 -22.53
CA GLY A 337 -24.41 14.09 -23.95
C GLY A 337 -24.36 15.59 -24.26
N LYS A 338 -24.32 16.46 -23.24
CA LYS A 338 -24.07 17.90 -23.39
C LYS A 338 -22.72 18.29 -22.78
N PRO A 339 -22.00 19.25 -23.38
CA PRO A 339 -20.80 19.80 -22.77
C PRO A 339 -21.16 20.65 -21.55
N VAL A 340 -20.23 20.81 -20.62
CA VAL A 340 -20.36 21.81 -19.55
C VAL A 340 -20.54 23.22 -20.13
N HIS A 341 -21.44 23.99 -19.53
CA HIS A 341 -21.57 25.41 -19.83
C HIS A 341 -20.48 26.20 -19.08
N VAL A 342 -19.84 27.14 -19.77
CA VAL A 342 -18.89 28.09 -19.19
C VAL A 342 -19.55 29.45 -19.18
N ASP A 343 -19.77 30.03 -18.01
CA ASP A 343 -20.34 31.36 -17.86
C ASP A 343 -19.23 32.38 -17.60
N ARG A 344 -19.14 33.37 -18.48
CA ARG A 344 -18.19 34.48 -18.37
C ARG A 344 -18.95 35.68 -17.85
N VAL A 345 -18.52 36.22 -16.71
CA VAL A 345 -19.25 37.25 -16.00
C VAL A 345 -18.37 38.46 -15.69
N ARG A 346 -18.99 39.63 -15.63
CA ARG A 346 -18.29 40.89 -15.33
C ARG A 346 -17.76 40.89 -13.89
N ALA A 347 -16.43 40.93 -13.72
CA ALA A 347 -15.78 40.77 -12.42
C ALA A 347 -16.11 41.91 -11.44
N SER A 348 -16.16 43.15 -11.93
CA SER A 348 -16.48 44.34 -11.15
C SER A 348 -17.90 44.30 -10.55
N THR A 349 -18.90 43.91 -11.35
CA THR A 349 -20.28 43.72 -10.86
C THR A 349 -20.38 42.53 -9.93
N PHE A 350 -19.76 41.40 -10.28
CA PHE A 350 -19.73 40.20 -9.45
C PHE A 350 -19.19 40.51 -8.04
N SER A 351 -18.09 41.25 -7.96
CA SER A 351 -17.42 41.56 -6.70
C SER A 351 -18.16 42.60 -5.83
N ARG A 352 -18.79 43.60 -6.46
CA ARG A 352 -19.43 44.72 -5.74
C ARG A 352 -20.88 44.46 -5.39
N GLU A 353 -21.59 43.78 -6.26
CA GLU A 353 -23.05 43.63 -6.20
C GLU A 353 -23.48 42.18 -5.97
N HIS A 354 -22.53 41.23 -5.93
CA HIS A 354 -22.82 39.80 -5.82
C HIS A 354 -23.75 39.31 -6.93
N ARG A 355 -23.56 39.84 -8.16
CA ARG A 355 -24.35 39.49 -9.34
C ARG A 355 -23.48 39.02 -10.50
N ALA A 356 -23.79 37.83 -11.01
CA ALA A 356 -23.14 37.17 -12.12
C ALA A 356 -23.72 37.63 -13.48
N LEU A 357 -23.42 38.88 -13.87
CA LEU A 357 -23.87 39.42 -15.15
C LEU A 357 -23.01 38.89 -16.31
N PRO A 358 -23.62 38.26 -17.33
CA PRO A 358 -22.88 37.69 -18.44
C PRO A 358 -22.19 38.77 -19.27
N VAL A 359 -21.05 38.42 -19.86
CA VAL A 359 -20.34 39.19 -20.89
C VAL A 359 -20.24 38.38 -22.18
N PRO A 360 -20.06 39.02 -23.35
CA PRO A 360 -19.84 38.30 -24.61
C PRO A 360 -18.67 37.31 -24.56
N ASP A 361 -18.74 36.23 -25.34
CA ASP A 361 -17.72 35.17 -25.35
C ASP A 361 -16.34 35.63 -25.84
N ASP A 362 -16.25 36.75 -26.55
CA ASP A 362 -15.00 37.36 -27.00
C ASP A 362 -14.44 38.39 -25.99
N ALA A 363 -15.17 38.67 -24.90
CA ALA A 363 -14.71 39.55 -23.84
C ALA A 363 -13.53 38.91 -23.09
N GLY A 364 -12.32 39.40 -23.37
CA GLY A 364 -11.10 39.11 -22.61
C GLY A 364 -10.63 40.32 -21.81
N GLY A 365 -9.78 40.08 -20.80
CA GLY A 365 -9.19 41.13 -19.98
C GLY A 365 -9.36 40.91 -18.48
N SER A 366 -8.90 41.86 -17.66
CA SER A 366 -8.87 41.75 -16.20
C SER A 366 -10.22 41.91 -15.50
N ASP A 367 -11.29 42.27 -16.22
CA ASP A 367 -12.64 42.49 -15.64
C ASP A 367 -13.62 41.35 -15.97
N VAL A 368 -13.13 40.12 -16.12
CA VAL A 368 -13.95 38.93 -16.42
C VAL A 368 -13.60 37.80 -15.45
N PHE A 369 -14.64 37.21 -14.84
CA PHE A 369 -14.54 35.92 -14.16
C PHE A 369 -15.16 34.83 -15.01
N THR A 370 -14.59 33.62 -14.92
CA THR A 370 -15.06 32.44 -15.63
C THR A 370 -15.49 31.39 -14.62
N PHE A 371 -16.75 30.95 -14.70
CA PHE A 371 -17.31 29.90 -13.88
C PHE A 371 -17.81 28.76 -14.76
N VAL A 372 -17.48 27.52 -14.39
CA VAL A 372 -18.00 26.33 -15.07
C VAL A 372 -19.22 25.83 -14.33
N SER A 373 -20.27 25.50 -15.08
CA SER A 373 -21.49 24.93 -14.53
C SER A 373 -21.23 23.55 -13.92
N CYS A 374 -21.78 23.32 -12.73
CA CYS A 374 -21.89 22.01 -12.10
C CYS A 374 -23.15 21.24 -12.55
N GLY A 375 -23.90 21.76 -13.52
CA GLY A 375 -25.12 21.19 -14.06
C GLY A 375 -26.37 21.48 -13.24
N ARG A 376 -27.41 20.66 -13.43
CA ARG A 376 -28.75 20.87 -12.85
C ARG A 376 -28.96 20.08 -11.57
N PRO A 377 -29.80 20.58 -10.63
CA PRO A 377 -30.19 19.83 -9.44
C PRO A 377 -30.75 18.45 -9.77
N LEU A 378 -30.42 17.46 -8.94
CA LEU A 378 -30.99 16.11 -9.05
C LEU A 378 -32.51 16.14 -8.79
N GLN A 379 -33.23 15.18 -9.38
CA GLN A 379 -34.66 15.01 -9.10
C GLN A 379 -34.90 14.79 -7.60
N HIS A 380 -35.97 15.39 -7.07
CA HIS A 380 -36.36 15.31 -5.66
C HIS A 380 -35.35 15.93 -4.66
N LEU A 381 -34.31 16.61 -5.14
CA LEU A 381 -33.45 17.46 -4.31
C LEU A 381 -33.82 18.93 -4.52
N GLY A 382 -34.25 19.59 -3.45
CA GLY A 382 -34.39 21.03 -3.40
C GLY A 382 -33.01 21.68 -3.32
N LEU A 383 -32.78 22.67 -4.19
CA LEU A 383 -31.60 23.53 -4.16
C LEU A 383 -32.06 24.98 -4.26
N ARG A 384 -31.54 25.86 -3.40
CA ARG A 384 -31.74 27.31 -3.49
C ARG A 384 -30.47 28.07 -3.19
N ILE A 385 -30.44 29.34 -3.58
CA ILE A 385 -29.40 30.29 -3.21
C ILE A 385 -29.96 31.22 -2.14
N ALA A 386 -29.32 31.25 -0.97
CA ALA A 386 -29.76 32.03 0.17
C ALA A 386 -29.84 33.52 -0.17
N GLY A 387 -30.99 34.15 0.11
CA GLY A 387 -31.22 35.58 -0.15
C GLY A 387 -31.38 35.96 -1.63
N ALA A 388 -31.36 35.00 -2.56
CA ALA A 388 -31.59 35.28 -3.98
C ALA A 388 -33.08 35.39 -4.29
N GLU A 389 -33.50 36.55 -4.80
CA GLU A 389 -34.87 36.77 -5.30
C GLU A 389 -35.02 36.43 -6.79
N SER A 390 -33.91 36.29 -7.51
CA SER A 390 -33.86 35.92 -8.94
C SER A 390 -32.55 35.22 -9.29
N GLU A 391 -32.48 34.63 -10.48
CA GLU A 391 -31.25 34.03 -11.00
C GLU A 391 -30.06 35.00 -10.97
N ARG A 392 -28.84 34.45 -11.02
CA ARG A 392 -27.54 35.14 -11.09
C ARG A 392 -27.18 35.98 -9.86
N HIS A 393 -27.97 35.92 -8.79
CA HIS A 393 -27.56 36.42 -7.48
C HIS A 393 -26.67 35.38 -6.78
N VAL A 394 -25.53 35.82 -6.27
CA VAL A 394 -24.57 34.98 -5.56
C VAL A 394 -24.95 34.93 -4.09
N GLY A 395 -25.03 33.73 -3.54
CA GLY A 395 -25.35 33.50 -2.12
C GLY A 395 -24.94 32.10 -1.68
N GLU A 396 -25.23 31.76 -0.43
CA GLU A 396 -24.98 30.42 0.10
C GLU A 396 -25.89 29.39 -0.58
N VAL A 397 -25.33 28.29 -1.06
CA VAL A 397 -26.09 27.16 -1.60
C VAL A 397 -26.73 26.43 -0.41
N GLU A 398 -28.04 26.27 -0.46
CA GLU A 398 -28.80 25.56 0.57
C GLU A 398 -29.53 24.38 -0.07
N LEU A 399 -29.51 23.23 0.60
CA LEU A 399 -30.05 21.96 0.08
C LEU A 399 -31.14 21.41 0.98
N ARG A 400 -32.12 20.72 0.39
CA ARG A 400 -33.17 20.02 1.14
C ARG A 400 -33.69 18.83 0.35
N GLY A 401 -33.74 17.65 0.96
CA GLY A 401 -34.31 16.46 0.33
C GLY A 401 -33.98 15.19 1.11
N ASP A 402 -34.51 14.07 0.65
CA ASP A 402 -34.41 12.79 1.36
C ASP A 402 -33.02 12.17 1.35
N ALA A 403 -32.13 12.63 0.46
CA ALA A 403 -30.71 12.29 0.42
C ALA A 403 -29.82 13.22 1.28
N VAL A 404 -30.39 14.25 1.91
CA VAL A 404 -29.68 15.16 2.81
C VAL A 404 -29.71 14.63 4.24
N ILE A 405 -28.59 14.78 4.96
CA ILE A 405 -28.46 14.34 6.35
C ILE A 405 -29.48 15.03 7.25
N ASP A 406 -29.79 14.40 8.39
CA ASP A 406 -30.63 14.94 9.46
C ASP A 406 -29.81 15.54 10.62
N GLY A 407 -28.52 15.25 10.67
CA GLY A 407 -27.57 15.80 11.65
C GLY A 407 -26.19 15.13 11.55
N TYR A 408 -25.24 15.63 12.33
CA TYR A 408 -23.92 14.99 12.47
C TYR A 408 -23.88 14.05 13.68
N GLY A 409 -22.86 13.20 13.73
CA GLY A 409 -22.65 12.20 14.78
C GLY A 409 -23.24 10.84 14.43
N VAL A 410 -22.88 9.83 15.21
CA VAL A 410 -23.37 8.45 14.99
C VAL A 410 -24.87 8.36 15.20
N ASP A 411 -25.44 9.14 16.11
CA ASP A 411 -26.87 9.20 16.42
C ASP A 411 -27.62 10.31 15.65
N GLY A 412 -26.91 11.14 14.88
CA GLY A 412 -27.47 12.29 14.17
C GLY A 412 -27.94 13.42 15.09
N SER A 413 -27.52 13.46 16.35
CA SER A 413 -28.03 14.43 17.32
C SER A 413 -27.33 15.80 17.28
N ALA A 414 -26.22 15.93 16.54
CA ALA A 414 -25.41 17.15 16.52
C ALA A 414 -25.77 18.13 15.39
N ALA A 415 -25.48 19.41 15.64
CA ALA A 415 -25.49 20.56 14.72
C ALA A 415 -26.86 21.07 14.20
N ARG A 416 -27.73 21.48 15.13
CA ARG A 416 -28.94 22.26 14.78
C ARG A 416 -28.65 23.52 13.94
N ASP A 417 -27.49 24.14 14.15
CA ASP A 417 -27.07 25.35 13.43
C ASP A 417 -26.60 25.07 11.98
N ALA A 418 -26.45 23.80 11.58
CA ALA A 418 -26.16 23.43 10.19
C ALA A 418 -27.39 23.57 9.28
N PHE A 419 -28.57 23.78 9.85
CA PHE A 419 -29.81 23.95 9.12
C PHE A 419 -30.39 25.35 9.34
N THR A 420 -31.09 25.86 8.35
CA THR A 420 -31.93 27.04 8.47
C THR A 420 -33.15 26.72 9.33
N PRO A 421 -33.82 27.73 9.93
CA PRO A 421 -35.06 27.53 10.68
C PRO A 421 -36.18 26.85 9.87
N ASP A 422 -36.16 26.98 8.54
CA ASP A 422 -37.11 26.36 7.62
C ASP A 422 -36.64 25.01 7.02
N GLY A 423 -35.58 24.42 7.60
CA GLY A 423 -35.18 23.03 7.36
C GLY A 423 -34.31 22.80 6.13
N TRP A 424 -33.57 23.80 5.67
CA TRP A 424 -32.58 23.65 4.61
C TRP A 424 -31.17 23.50 5.19
N TYR A 425 -30.42 22.54 4.68
CA TYR A 425 -29.02 22.35 5.03
C TYR A 425 -28.16 23.46 4.42
N ARG A 426 -27.36 24.11 5.27
CA ARG A 426 -26.40 25.15 4.89
C ARG A 426 -25.09 24.50 4.47
N THR A 427 -24.79 24.53 3.18
CA THR A 427 -23.58 23.89 2.64
C THR A 427 -22.29 24.62 3.01
N GLY A 428 -22.37 25.93 3.26
CA GLY A 428 -21.21 26.81 3.35
C GLY A 428 -20.54 27.09 2.00
N ASP A 429 -21.05 26.57 0.88
CA ASP A 429 -20.60 26.88 -0.48
C ASP A 429 -21.36 28.10 -1.02
N LEU A 430 -20.68 28.96 -1.77
CA LEU A 430 -21.28 30.10 -2.48
C LEU A 430 -21.46 29.77 -3.95
N GLY A 431 -22.58 30.20 -4.51
CA GLY A 431 -22.86 30.04 -5.93
C GLY A 431 -24.07 30.84 -6.38
N TYR A 432 -24.40 30.70 -7.66
CA TYR A 432 -25.60 31.25 -8.27
C TYR A 432 -26.24 30.24 -9.22
N LEU A 433 -27.55 30.43 -9.47
CA LEU A 433 -28.28 29.71 -10.50
C LEU A 433 -28.37 30.56 -11.76
N ALA A 434 -28.19 29.95 -12.94
CA ALA A 434 -28.52 30.53 -14.23
C ALA A 434 -29.03 29.45 -15.18
N ASP A 435 -30.17 29.68 -15.83
CA ASP A 435 -30.83 28.74 -16.73
C ASP A 435 -31.07 27.36 -16.10
N GLY A 436 -31.41 27.37 -14.79
CA GLY A 436 -31.60 26.17 -13.96
C GLY A 436 -30.32 25.38 -13.63
N GLN A 437 -29.13 25.91 -13.94
CA GLN A 437 -27.84 25.29 -13.65
C GLN A 437 -27.11 26.01 -12.51
N LEU A 438 -26.36 25.25 -11.70
CA LEU A 438 -25.55 25.78 -10.60
C LEU A 438 -24.14 26.14 -11.05
N TYR A 439 -23.66 27.30 -10.61
CA TYR A 439 -22.29 27.76 -10.75
C TYR A 439 -21.73 28.07 -9.38
N LEU A 440 -20.67 27.35 -8.98
CA LEU A 440 -20.00 27.58 -7.70
C LEU A 440 -18.96 28.68 -7.83
N THR A 441 -18.89 29.54 -6.83
CA THR A 441 -18.03 30.73 -6.81
C THR A 441 -17.07 30.78 -5.63
N GLY A 442 -17.17 29.85 -4.68
CA GLY A 442 -16.29 29.77 -3.51
C GLY A 442 -16.99 29.18 -2.29
N ARG A 443 -16.43 29.39 -1.10
CA ARG A 443 -17.08 29.06 0.19
C ARG A 443 -17.32 30.29 1.04
N ALA A 444 -18.46 30.33 1.73
CA ALA A 444 -18.86 31.39 2.65
C ALA A 444 -17.93 31.50 3.86
N LYS A 445 -17.31 30.37 4.25
CA LYS A 445 -16.17 30.30 5.17
C LYS A 445 -15.00 29.77 4.36
N ASP A 446 -14.08 30.66 3.99
CA ASP A 446 -12.88 30.43 3.17
C ASP A 446 -12.31 29.00 3.27
N LEU A 447 -12.78 28.03 2.48
CA LEU A 447 -12.15 26.72 2.36
C LEU A 447 -11.11 26.81 1.25
N ILE A 448 -9.89 26.34 1.52
CA ILE A 448 -8.83 26.26 0.51
C ILE A 448 -8.87 24.86 -0.09
N ILE A 449 -8.93 24.75 -1.40
CA ILE A 449 -8.90 23.46 -2.07
C ILE A 449 -7.54 23.27 -2.74
N HIS A 450 -6.68 22.50 -2.06
CA HIS A 450 -5.31 22.23 -2.47
C HIS A 450 -5.20 20.79 -2.99
N ARG A 451 -5.14 20.62 -4.31
CA ARG A 451 -4.94 19.35 -5.03
C ARG A 451 -5.99 18.29 -4.70
N GLY A 452 -7.26 18.70 -4.68
CA GLY A 452 -8.38 17.83 -4.33
C GLY A 452 -8.55 17.59 -2.82
N HIS A 453 -7.71 18.18 -1.96
CA HIS A 453 -7.92 18.19 -0.51
C HIS A 453 -8.62 19.47 -0.06
N ASN A 454 -9.70 19.30 0.69
CA ASN A 454 -10.39 20.39 1.38
C ASN A 454 -9.59 20.77 2.64
N VAL A 455 -8.92 21.92 2.59
CA VAL A 455 -8.14 22.50 3.69
C VAL A 455 -8.93 23.64 4.32
N HIS A 456 -9.32 23.48 5.58
CA HIS A 456 -9.87 24.60 6.34
C HIS A 456 -8.71 25.45 6.88
N PRO A 457 -8.63 26.75 6.53
CA PRO A 457 -7.61 27.65 7.05
C PRO A 457 -7.54 27.66 8.56
N ALA A 458 -8.68 27.58 9.24
CA ALA A 458 -8.76 27.58 10.69
C ALA A 458 -7.97 26.42 11.32
N ASP A 459 -7.97 25.23 10.70
CA ASP A 459 -7.22 24.07 11.19
C ASP A 459 -5.71 24.30 11.05
N VAL A 460 -5.29 24.96 9.96
CA VAL A 460 -3.88 25.34 9.72
C VAL A 460 -3.46 26.47 10.66
N GLU A 461 -4.34 27.44 10.91
CA GLU A 461 -4.14 28.54 11.84
C GLU A 461 -4.01 28.02 13.29
N GLU A 462 -4.84 27.06 13.68
CA GLU A 462 -4.80 26.40 14.99
C GLU A 462 -3.55 25.52 15.17
N CYS A 463 -3.12 24.83 14.12
CA CYS A 463 -1.88 24.04 14.09
C CYS A 463 -0.64 24.85 14.50
N LEU A 464 -0.67 26.17 14.28
CA LEU A 464 0.40 27.11 14.59
C LEU A 464 0.22 27.85 15.93
N ALA A 465 -0.92 27.69 16.60
CA ALA A 465 -1.29 28.52 17.76
C ALA A 465 -0.32 28.38 18.94
N ASP A 466 0.33 27.23 19.09
CA ASP A 466 1.30 26.91 20.14
C ASP A 466 2.78 27.05 19.70
N LEU A 467 3.04 27.53 18.48
CA LEU A 467 4.40 27.64 17.96
C LEU A 467 5.13 28.83 18.60
N LYS A 468 6.16 28.54 19.42
CA LYS A 468 6.94 29.55 20.13
C LYS A 468 7.58 30.54 19.15
N GLY A 469 7.38 31.83 19.41
CA GLY A 469 7.89 32.94 18.58
C GLY A 469 6.86 33.50 17.59
N LEU A 470 5.70 32.86 17.42
CA LEU A 470 4.53 33.47 16.78
C LEU A 470 3.61 34.09 17.83
N LYS A 471 2.90 35.14 17.45
CA LYS A 471 1.81 35.66 18.28
C LYS A 471 0.61 34.72 18.26
N PRO A 472 0.14 34.25 19.42
CA PRO A 472 -1.07 33.43 19.49
C PRO A 472 -2.27 34.10 18.82
N GLY A 473 -2.98 33.36 17.97
CA GLY A 473 -4.15 33.87 17.24
C GLY A 473 -3.84 34.93 16.18
N ARG A 474 -2.56 35.09 15.79
CA ARG A 474 -2.10 36.01 14.74
C ARG A 474 -1.46 35.29 13.56
N GLY A 475 -2.12 34.22 13.13
CA GLY A 475 -1.89 33.55 11.85
C GLY A 475 -3.13 33.68 10.97
N VAL A 476 -2.94 33.82 9.66
CA VAL A 476 -4.01 33.79 8.67
C VAL A 476 -3.55 32.96 7.48
N VAL A 477 -4.42 32.07 7.02
CA VAL A 477 -4.11 31.12 5.96
C VAL A 477 -5.08 31.32 4.80
N PHE A 478 -4.58 31.37 3.57
CA PHE A 478 -5.42 31.55 2.39
C PHE A 478 -4.85 30.83 1.17
N GLY A 479 -5.74 30.51 0.24
CA GLY A 479 -5.38 29.97 -1.07
C GLY A 479 -4.96 31.09 -2.02
N LEU A 480 -3.93 30.84 -2.81
CA LEU A 480 -3.62 31.60 -4.01
C LEU A 480 -3.83 30.71 -5.22
N GLU A 481 -4.62 31.18 -6.18
CA GLU A 481 -4.86 30.44 -7.41
C GLU A 481 -3.56 30.19 -8.16
N ASP A 482 -3.36 28.93 -8.55
CA ASP A 482 -2.31 28.51 -9.47
C ASP A 482 -2.95 27.96 -10.73
N ALA A 483 -3.08 28.84 -11.73
CA ALA A 483 -3.70 28.49 -13.00
C ALA A 483 -2.95 27.38 -13.73
N ALA A 484 -1.62 27.27 -13.55
CA ALA A 484 -0.80 26.24 -14.17
C ALA A 484 -1.03 24.88 -13.50
N ALA A 485 -1.05 24.83 -12.18
CA ALA A 485 -1.31 23.59 -11.44
C ALA A 485 -2.80 23.20 -11.38
N GLY A 486 -3.73 24.11 -11.72
CA GLY A 486 -5.17 23.86 -11.70
C GLY A 486 -5.75 23.68 -10.29
N THR A 487 -5.09 24.24 -9.28
CA THR A 487 -5.41 24.15 -7.84
C THR A 487 -5.11 25.48 -7.14
N GLU A 488 -5.53 25.66 -5.88
CA GLU A 488 -4.99 26.70 -5.01
C GLU A 488 -3.69 26.24 -4.36
N ASN A 489 -2.75 27.16 -4.14
CA ASN A 489 -1.56 26.96 -3.32
C ASN A 489 -1.74 27.58 -1.94
N LEU A 490 -1.34 26.85 -0.91
CA LEU A 490 -1.47 27.27 0.47
C LEU A 490 -0.42 28.35 0.82
N VAL A 491 -0.87 29.52 1.26
CA VAL A 491 -0.02 30.57 1.82
C VAL A 491 -0.42 30.85 3.26
N VAL A 492 0.59 31.04 4.10
CA VAL A 492 0.43 31.33 5.52
C VAL A 492 1.06 32.68 5.81
N MET A 493 0.33 33.60 6.45
CA MET A 493 0.91 34.80 7.02
C MET A 493 0.84 34.73 8.55
N VAL A 494 1.92 35.07 9.24
CA VAL A 494 2.00 35.02 10.70
C VAL A 494 2.67 36.26 11.27
N GLU A 495 2.22 36.73 12.43
CA GLU A 495 2.89 37.79 13.18
C GLU A 495 3.89 37.22 14.19
N THR A 496 5.01 37.92 14.36
CA THR A 496 6.01 37.65 15.41
C THR A 496 6.28 38.89 16.27
N ASP A 497 6.70 38.68 17.52
CA ASP A 497 7.28 39.71 18.39
C ASP A 497 8.77 39.97 18.11
N GLY A 498 9.41 39.15 17.26
CA GLY A 498 10.81 39.33 16.84
C GLY A 498 11.84 38.58 17.69
N ASP A 499 11.41 37.81 18.70
CA ASP A 499 12.31 37.03 19.58
C ASP A 499 13.01 35.85 18.87
N VAL A 500 12.45 35.40 17.75
CA VAL A 500 12.96 34.30 16.95
C VAL A 500 13.24 34.82 15.54
N PRO A 501 14.41 34.52 14.94
CA PRO A 501 14.71 34.93 13.57
C PRO A 501 13.60 34.50 12.59
N GLU A 502 13.16 35.42 11.71
CA GLU A 502 12.01 35.17 10.82
C GLU A 502 12.16 33.90 9.98
N ALA A 503 13.37 33.59 9.52
CA ALA A 503 13.61 32.40 8.72
C ALA A 503 13.50 31.10 9.51
N LEU A 504 13.93 31.10 10.78
CA LEU A 504 13.70 29.96 11.67
C LEU A 504 12.20 29.76 11.87
N LEU A 505 11.42 30.84 12.03
CA LEU A 505 9.96 30.78 12.10
C LEU A 505 9.32 30.27 10.81
N ARG A 506 9.76 30.74 9.63
CA ARG A 506 9.26 30.23 8.33
C ARG A 506 9.48 28.73 8.20
N ARG A 507 10.67 28.26 8.57
CA ARG A 507 11.00 26.83 8.56
C ARG A 507 10.14 26.06 9.56
N GLN A 508 10.05 26.52 10.81
CA GLN A 508 9.25 25.88 11.85
C GLN A 508 7.75 25.82 11.51
N VAL A 509 7.21 26.86 10.86
CA VAL A 509 5.83 26.89 10.37
C VAL A 509 5.62 25.84 9.28
N ARG A 510 6.51 25.77 8.28
CA ARG A 510 6.47 24.76 7.21
C ARG A 510 6.57 23.35 7.76
N GLU A 511 7.55 23.11 8.63
CA GLU A 511 7.76 21.84 9.33
C GLU A 511 6.51 21.46 10.11
N ARG A 512 5.95 22.37 10.91
CA ARG A 512 4.77 22.10 11.74
C ARG A 512 3.54 21.74 10.91
N ILE A 513 3.25 22.48 9.84
CA ILE A 513 2.11 22.21 8.96
C ILE A 513 2.30 20.89 8.22
N TRP A 514 3.51 20.64 7.70
CA TRP A 514 3.83 19.37 7.06
C TRP A 514 3.67 18.18 8.03
N GLU A 515 4.29 18.30 9.21
CA GLU A 515 4.28 17.26 10.24
C GLU A 515 2.89 16.96 10.77
N ARG A 516 2.02 17.95 10.94
CA ARG A 516 0.67 17.74 11.51
C ARG A 516 -0.42 17.54 10.46
N MET A 517 -0.27 18.10 9.27
CA MET A 517 -1.35 18.16 8.26
C MET A 517 -1.00 17.52 6.91
N ASP A 518 0.26 17.15 6.63
CA ASP A 518 0.71 16.59 5.34
C ASP A 518 0.36 17.54 4.16
N LEU A 519 0.39 18.84 4.44
CA LEU A 519 0.10 19.90 3.48
C LEU A 519 1.40 20.62 3.12
N ALA A 520 1.67 20.71 1.83
CA ALA A 520 2.74 21.55 1.32
C ALA A 520 2.30 23.03 1.39
N VAL A 521 3.17 23.87 1.94
CA VAL A 521 2.96 25.32 2.01
C VAL A 521 3.82 25.98 0.94
N ARG A 522 3.19 26.77 0.06
CA ARG A 522 3.91 27.52 -0.98
C ARG A 522 4.75 28.63 -0.37
N ASP A 523 4.13 29.47 0.46
CA ASP A 523 4.83 30.56 1.12
C ASP A 523 4.38 30.76 2.57
N VAL A 524 5.33 31.19 3.39
CA VAL A 524 5.09 31.63 4.77
C VAL A 524 5.59 33.05 4.88
N ASP A 525 4.70 34.03 5.01
CA ASP A 525 5.06 35.43 5.25
C ASP A 525 5.06 35.76 6.75
N VAL A 526 6.25 35.86 7.34
CA VAL A 526 6.42 36.34 8.71
C VAL A 526 6.41 37.86 8.67
N CYS A 527 5.59 38.47 9.53
CA CYS A 527 5.37 39.91 9.60
C CYS A 527 5.54 40.43 11.03
N PRO A 528 5.91 41.72 11.20
CA PRO A 528 5.86 42.37 12.50
C PRO A 528 4.46 42.36 13.12
N ALA A 529 4.38 42.35 14.45
CA ALA A 529 3.11 42.44 15.15
C ALA A 529 2.25 43.64 14.72
N GLY A 530 0.95 43.41 14.52
CA GLY A 530 -0.01 44.42 14.08
C GLY A 530 -0.12 44.59 12.56
N THR A 531 0.58 43.78 11.77
CA THR A 531 0.54 43.82 10.30
C THR A 531 -0.75 43.22 9.73
N LEU A 532 -1.30 42.17 10.33
CA LEU A 532 -2.43 41.45 9.76
C LEU A 532 -3.72 42.29 9.85
N ARG A 533 -4.39 42.44 8.70
CA ARG A 533 -5.61 43.23 8.54
C ARG A 533 -6.81 42.52 9.19
N LYS A 534 -7.66 43.31 9.85
CA LYS A 534 -8.90 42.85 10.47
C LYS A 534 -10.11 43.33 9.68
N SER A 535 -11.22 42.59 9.77
CA SER A 535 -12.54 43.03 9.32
C SER A 535 -13.09 44.11 10.25
N THR A 536 -14.19 44.75 9.83
CA THR A 536 -14.97 45.71 10.64
C THR A 536 -15.49 45.12 11.96
N SER A 537 -15.58 43.78 12.04
CA SER A 537 -15.97 43.04 13.25
C SER A 537 -14.78 42.68 14.17
N GLY A 538 -13.57 43.18 13.88
CA GLY A 538 -12.37 42.97 14.70
C GLY A 538 -11.67 41.61 14.56
N LYS A 539 -12.13 40.74 13.64
CA LYS A 539 -11.50 39.43 13.34
C LYS A 539 -10.49 39.56 12.21
N LEU A 540 -9.49 38.68 12.14
CA LEU A 540 -8.57 38.66 10.98
C LEU A 540 -9.36 38.38 9.69
N SER A 541 -9.14 39.19 8.66
CA SER A 541 -9.83 39.07 7.36
C SER A 541 -8.95 38.36 6.36
N ARG A 542 -9.34 37.17 5.90
CA ARG A 542 -8.52 36.38 4.96
C ARG A 542 -8.37 37.05 3.62
N ALA A 543 -9.47 37.56 3.05
CA ALA A 543 -9.44 38.32 1.81
C ALA A 543 -8.52 39.55 1.90
N ALA A 544 -8.64 40.36 2.96
CA ALA A 544 -7.81 41.56 3.11
C ALA A 544 -6.32 41.24 3.33
N ASN A 545 -6.01 40.11 3.99
CA ASN A 545 -4.63 39.66 4.17
C ASN A 545 -4.05 39.01 2.92
N ARG A 546 -4.86 38.32 2.11
CA ARG A 546 -4.47 37.86 0.77
C ARG A 546 -4.10 39.05 -0.12
N ASP A 547 -4.91 40.11 -0.10
CA ASP A 547 -4.63 41.34 -0.85
C ASP A 547 -3.36 42.03 -0.32
N LEU A 548 -3.19 42.09 1.01
CA LEU A 548 -1.98 42.60 1.66
C LEU A 548 -0.73 41.80 1.24
N TYR A 549 -0.82 40.47 1.21
CA TYR A 549 0.27 39.62 0.74
C TYR A 549 0.64 39.92 -0.71
N GLN A 550 -0.35 40.04 -1.60
CA GLN A 550 -0.13 40.40 -2.99
C GLN A 550 0.47 41.81 -3.15
N GLU A 551 0.03 42.77 -2.34
CA GLU A 551 0.61 44.12 -2.27
C GLU A 551 2.08 44.06 -1.85
N ARG A 552 2.39 43.31 -0.78
CA ARG A 552 3.75 43.11 -0.27
C ARG A 552 4.66 42.45 -1.29
N LEU A 553 4.17 41.48 -2.05
CA LEU A 553 4.90 40.87 -3.17
C LEU A 553 5.18 41.84 -4.31
N ARG A 554 4.31 42.84 -4.56
CA ARG A 554 4.58 43.87 -5.57
C ARG A 554 5.63 44.88 -5.12
N THR A 555 5.58 45.28 -3.85
CA THR A 555 6.49 46.29 -3.27
C THR A 555 7.86 45.73 -2.91
N ALA A 556 7.93 44.45 -2.54
CA ALA A 556 9.16 43.72 -2.30
C ALA A 556 9.07 42.36 -3.02
N PRO A 557 9.31 42.33 -4.34
CA PRO A 557 9.26 41.10 -5.13
C PRO A 557 10.25 40.10 -4.56
N ARG A 558 9.73 39.05 -3.92
CA ARG A 558 10.51 37.83 -3.68
C ARG A 558 10.65 37.16 -5.05
N PRO A 559 11.87 36.89 -5.54
CA PRO A 559 12.00 36.36 -6.89
C PRO A 559 11.30 35.00 -6.97
N ARG A 560 10.45 34.80 -7.99
CA ARG A 560 9.69 33.56 -8.23
C ARG A 560 10.57 32.30 -8.32
N HIS A 561 11.87 32.49 -8.54
CA HIS A 561 12.88 31.45 -8.78
C HIS A 561 14.19 31.68 -8.02
N ALA A 562 14.23 32.58 -7.01
CA ALA A 562 15.46 32.73 -6.23
C ALA A 562 15.49 31.74 -5.08
N ARG A 563 16.66 31.15 -4.88
CA ARG A 563 17.04 30.46 -3.65
C ARG A 563 16.49 31.24 -2.46
N PRO A 564 15.70 30.60 -1.56
CA PRO A 564 15.32 31.21 -0.30
C PRO A 564 16.58 31.82 0.32
N PRO A 565 16.59 33.08 0.79
CA PRO A 565 17.80 33.76 1.24
C PRO A 565 18.61 32.97 2.29
N GLU A 566 17.98 31.97 2.91
CA GLU A 566 18.51 31.20 4.04
C GLU A 566 18.42 29.68 3.87
N ALA A 567 18.25 29.15 2.64
CA ALA A 567 18.64 27.75 2.41
C ALA A 567 20.11 27.61 2.82
N VAL A 568 20.44 26.56 3.61
CA VAL A 568 21.81 26.20 4.09
C VAL A 568 22.84 26.70 3.08
N ALA A 569 23.90 27.42 3.50
CA ALA A 569 24.89 28.03 2.60
C ALA A 569 25.11 27.14 1.36
N TYR A 570 24.88 27.69 0.14
CA TYR A 570 24.81 26.88 -1.08
C TYR A 570 25.99 25.92 -1.18
N GLU A 571 25.71 24.64 -0.93
CA GLU A 571 26.66 23.55 -1.12
C GLU A 571 26.38 22.93 -2.49
N PRO A 572 27.25 23.12 -3.48
CA PRO A 572 27.02 22.59 -4.82
C PRO A 572 26.98 21.06 -4.78
N PRO A 573 26.16 20.41 -5.63
CA PRO A 573 26.22 18.98 -5.86
C PRO A 573 27.66 18.48 -6.14
N VAL A 574 28.16 17.54 -5.32
CA VAL A 574 29.60 17.19 -5.34
C VAL A 574 29.98 16.09 -6.32
N ASP A 575 29.00 15.34 -6.84
CA ASP A 575 29.25 14.29 -7.83
C ASP A 575 28.17 14.24 -8.91
N ALA A 576 28.39 13.40 -9.93
CA ALA A 576 27.51 13.31 -11.10
C ALA A 576 26.06 12.93 -10.75
N TRP A 577 25.86 12.11 -9.71
CA TRP A 577 24.51 11.72 -9.26
C TRP A 577 23.79 12.91 -8.62
N GLU A 578 24.45 13.61 -7.70
CA GLU A 578 23.87 14.80 -7.07
C GLU A 578 23.64 15.90 -8.12
N GLN A 579 24.55 16.09 -9.07
CA GLN A 579 24.42 17.11 -10.12
C GLN A 579 23.22 16.85 -11.03
N GLN A 580 22.97 15.59 -11.37
CA GLN A 580 21.85 15.24 -12.22
C GLN A 580 20.51 15.26 -11.45
N LEU A 581 20.50 14.86 -10.18
CA LEU A 581 19.31 14.98 -9.32
C LEU A 581 18.93 16.42 -9.03
N ALA A 582 19.92 17.29 -8.80
CA ALA A 582 19.69 18.72 -8.64
C ALA A 582 19.00 19.28 -9.90
N ARG A 583 19.53 18.98 -11.09
CA ARG A 583 18.91 19.40 -12.37
C ARG A 583 17.50 18.85 -12.55
N LEU A 584 17.28 17.57 -12.23
CA LEU A 584 15.95 16.97 -12.29
C LEU A 584 14.96 17.72 -11.39
N TRP A 585 15.35 18.05 -10.16
CA TRP A 585 14.50 18.83 -9.26
C TRP A 585 14.31 20.26 -9.74
N GLU A 586 15.33 20.87 -10.33
CA GLU A 586 15.24 22.19 -10.93
C GLU A 586 14.23 22.20 -12.10
N ASP A 587 14.23 21.16 -12.92
CA ASP A 587 13.29 20.96 -14.02
C ASP A 587 11.86 20.67 -13.50
N VAL A 588 11.72 19.79 -12.50
CA VAL A 588 10.40 19.40 -11.93
C VAL A 588 9.73 20.55 -11.18
N LEU A 589 10.53 21.40 -10.52
CA LEU A 589 10.05 22.52 -9.70
C LEU A 589 10.13 23.86 -10.45
N GLU A 590 10.67 23.86 -11.67
CA GLU A 590 10.92 25.06 -12.49
C GLU A 590 11.68 26.16 -11.70
N THR A 591 12.70 25.78 -10.94
CA THR A 591 13.44 26.68 -10.01
C THR A 591 14.89 26.25 -9.83
N GLY A 592 15.79 27.10 -9.34
CA GLY A 592 17.19 26.74 -9.09
C GLY A 592 18.11 27.94 -8.81
N PRO A 593 19.39 27.73 -8.44
CA PRO A 593 20.07 26.43 -8.31
C PRO A 593 19.78 25.71 -6.98
N ILE A 594 19.58 24.40 -7.03
CA ILE A 594 19.32 23.53 -5.88
C ILE A 594 20.63 22.94 -5.36
N GLY A 595 20.94 23.20 -4.09
CA GLY A 595 22.12 22.71 -3.39
C GLY A 595 21.96 21.27 -2.89
N ARG A 596 23.07 20.57 -2.67
CA ARG A 596 23.07 19.14 -2.30
C ARG A 596 22.34 18.84 -0.98
N ARG A 597 22.33 19.80 -0.05
CA ARG A 597 21.69 19.71 1.28
C ARG A 597 20.35 20.44 1.35
N ASP A 598 19.92 21.06 0.27
CA ASP A 598 18.64 21.75 0.25
C ASP A 598 17.53 20.71 0.38
N ASN A 599 16.57 20.98 1.27
CA ASN A 599 15.41 20.12 1.41
C ASN A 599 14.41 20.48 0.32
N VAL A 600 14.30 19.65 -0.72
CA VAL A 600 13.47 19.96 -1.89
C VAL A 600 11.98 20.07 -1.55
N PHE A 601 11.53 19.42 -0.48
CA PHE A 601 10.13 19.45 -0.02
C PHE A 601 9.82 20.66 0.86
N LEU A 602 10.68 20.96 1.84
CA LEU A 602 10.45 22.07 2.78
C LEU A 602 10.86 23.41 2.21
N ASP A 603 12.04 23.48 1.58
CA ASP A 603 12.67 24.74 1.16
C ASP A 603 12.16 25.18 -0.21
N TRP A 604 11.84 24.22 -1.07
CA TRP A 604 11.50 24.46 -2.48
C TRP A 604 10.07 24.05 -2.87
N GLY A 605 9.28 23.59 -1.90
CA GLY A 605 7.85 23.35 -2.09
C GLY A 605 7.52 22.10 -2.92
N ALA A 606 8.44 21.13 -3.03
CA ALA A 606 8.09 19.81 -3.55
C ALA A 606 7.04 19.13 -2.66
N ASP A 607 6.28 18.22 -3.24
CA ASP A 607 5.13 17.56 -2.64
C ASP A 607 4.98 16.13 -3.17
N SER A 608 3.86 15.49 -2.85
CA SER A 608 3.57 14.12 -3.28
C SER A 608 3.47 13.96 -4.80
N VAL A 609 2.98 14.95 -5.54
CA VAL A 609 2.85 14.92 -7.01
C VAL A 609 4.21 15.14 -7.66
N THR A 610 4.98 16.14 -7.19
CA THR A 610 6.33 16.38 -7.73
C THR A 610 7.30 15.27 -7.36
N ALA A 611 7.14 14.61 -6.20
CA ALA A 611 7.89 13.40 -5.85
C ALA A 611 7.60 12.23 -6.80
N VAL A 612 6.35 12.07 -7.22
CA VAL A 612 5.96 11.04 -8.20
C VAL A 612 6.58 11.33 -9.56
N ARG A 613 6.49 12.60 -10.02
CA ARG A 613 7.17 13.06 -11.24
C ARG A 613 8.68 12.81 -11.18
N ALA A 614 9.33 13.21 -10.09
CA ALA A 614 10.75 13.01 -9.88
C ALA A 614 11.13 11.53 -9.87
N ALA A 615 10.33 10.66 -9.23
CA ALA A 615 10.56 9.22 -9.21
C ALA A 615 10.41 8.58 -10.61
N ALA A 616 9.41 9.01 -11.38
CA ALA A 616 9.23 8.56 -12.77
C ALA A 616 10.40 8.97 -13.66
N GLU A 617 10.87 10.22 -13.52
CA GLU A 617 12.04 10.72 -14.25
C GLU A 617 13.34 10.03 -13.80
N VAL A 618 13.48 9.70 -12.52
CA VAL A 618 14.58 8.90 -12.02
C VAL A 618 14.61 7.51 -12.66
N GLN A 619 13.45 6.85 -12.73
CA GLN A 619 13.30 5.57 -13.41
C GLN A 619 13.62 5.70 -14.90
N ARG A 620 13.21 6.78 -15.56
CA ARG A 620 13.47 7.02 -16.98
C ARG A 620 14.95 7.25 -17.28
N LEU A 621 15.60 8.12 -16.51
CA LEU A 621 16.99 8.54 -16.76
C LEU A 621 18.01 7.49 -16.34
N TRP A 622 17.75 6.76 -15.25
CA TRP A 622 18.73 5.85 -14.65
C TRP A 622 18.31 4.39 -14.65
N ALA A 623 17.12 4.05 -15.16
CA ALA A 623 16.52 2.72 -15.06
C ALA A 623 16.46 2.21 -13.60
N ARG A 624 16.38 3.13 -12.63
CA ARG A 624 16.32 2.84 -11.19
C ARG A 624 14.94 3.11 -10.64
N ARG A 625 14.38 2.08 -10.03
CA ARG A 625 13.03 2.15 -9.46
C ARG A 625 13.12 2.76 -8.08
N LEU A 626 12.98 4.08 -8.03
CA LEU A 626 12.62 4.75 -6.80
C LEU A 626 11.11 4.80 -6.68
N GLN A 627 10.61 4.40 -5.52
CA GLN A 627 9.26 4.70 -5.12
C GLN A 627 9.21 6.20 -4.73
N PRO A 628 8.14 6.93 -5.08
CA PRO A 628 7.96 8.32 -4.65
C PRO A 628 8.10 8.52 -3.13
N VAL A 629 7.76 7.49 -2.34
CA VAL A 629 7.95 7.47 -0.88
C VAL A 629 9.41 7.51 -0.44
N GLU A 630 10.32 6.91 -1.21
CA GLU A 630 11.73 6.89 -0.89
C GLU A 630 12.37 8.27 -1.13
N LEU A 631 11.91 9.00 -2.16
CA LEU A 631 12.27 10.40 -2.38
C LEU A 631 11.74 11.31 -1.26
N LEU A 632 10.56 11.03 -0.72
CA LEU A 632 10.00 11.79 0.40
C LEU A 632 10.72 11.52 1.73
N GLY A 633 11.29 10.32 1.89
CA GLY A 633 12.15 9.95 3.01
C GLY A 633 13.56 10.54 2.89
N ALA A 634 14.12 10.56 1.69
CA ALA A 634 15.41 11.16 1.35
C ALA A 634 15.21 12.62 0.92
N ARG A 635 15.20 13.55 1.88
CA ARG A 635 14.67 14.91 1.64
C ARG A 635 15.63 15.85 0.91
N THR A 636 16.91 15.49 0.81
CA THR A 636 17.94 16.31 0.15
C THR A 636 18.48 15.61 -1.09
N VAL A 637 19.04 16.38 -2.02
CA VAL A 637 19.70 15.82 -3.22
C VAL A 637 20.80 14.82 -2.84
N ALA A 638 21.56 15.08 -1.76
CA ALA A 638 22.59 14.16 -1.25
C ALA A 638 22.00 12.84 -0.71
N ASP A 639 20.90 12.90 0.05
CA ASP A 639 20.24 11.70 0.58
C ASP A 639 19.62 10.87 -0.54
N GLN A 640 19.05 11.54 -1.55
CA GLN A 640 18.47 10.89 -2.73
C GLN A 640 19.54 10.30 -3.62
N ALA A 641 20.67 10.96 -3.79
CA ALA A 641 21.82 10.40 -4.49
C ALA A 641 22.36 9.18 -3.74
N ALA A 642 22.44 9.22 -2.40
CA ALA A 642 22.83 8.06 -1.60
C ALA A 642 21.82 6.91 -1.70
N LEU A 643 20.53 7.21 -1.72
CA LEU A 643 19.47 6.24 -2.01
C LEU A 643 19.62 5.66 -3.42
N LEU A 644 19.91 6.49 -4.42
CA LEU A 644 20.08 6.07 -5.80
C LEU A 644 21.31 5.20 -6.00
N ARG A 645 22.43 5.54 -5.37
CA ARG A 645 23.64 4.69 -5.33
C ARG A 645 23.32 3.32 -4.71
N ARG A 646 22.52 3.27 -3.65
CA ARG A 646 22.05 2.01 -3.03
C ARG A 646 21.14 1.19 -3.94
N THR A 647 20.22 1.82 -4.67
CA THR A 647 19.41 1.15 -5.70
C THR A 647 20.19 0.89 -6.99
N GLY A 648 21.37 1.49 -7.12
CA GLY A 648 22.16 1.86 -8.30
C GLY A 648 23.33 0.94 -8.64
N GLU A 649 23.70 0.05 -7.74
CA GLU A 649 24.86 -0.78 -7.93
C GLU A 649 24.50 -2.09 -8.63
N ALA A 650 24.70 -2.08 -9.96
CA ALA A 650 25.36 -3.21 -10.61
C ALA A 650 26.88 -3.16 -10.29
N ALA A 651 27.23 -2.90 -9.02
CA ALA A 651 28.54 -3.24 -8.52
C ALA A 651 28.61 -4.76 -8.47
N THR A 652 29.80 -5.31 -8.62
CA THR A 652 30.11 -6.67 -8.18
C THR A 652 29.58 -6.86 -6.75
N VAL A 653 28.35 -7.38 -6.63
CA VAL A 653 27.73 -7.68 -5.35
C VAL A 653 28.70 -8.59 -4.64
N SER A 654 29.34 -8.07 -3.60
CA SER A 654 30.10 -8.89 -2.68
C SER A 654 29.13 -9.98 -2.22
N PRO A 655 29.50 -11.27 -2.28
CA PRO A 655 28.63 -12.33 -1.80
C PRO A 655 28.36 -12.17 -0.29
N ARG A 656 29.06 -11.26 0.40
CA ARG A 656 28.91 -10.94 1.81
C ARG A 656 27.88 -9.81 2.03
N VAL A 657 26.79 -10.16 2.70
CA VAL A 657 25.75 -9.25 3.20
C VAL A 657 26.01 -8.91 4.67
N LEU A 658 25.98 -7.63 5.01
CA LEU A 658 26.03 -7.17 6.40
C LEU A 658 24.62 -7.25 7.02
N LEU A 659 24.41 -8.18 7.95
CA LEU A 659 23.12 -8.36 8.63
C LEU A 659 23.00 -7.47 9.87
N GLN A 660 24.12 -7.18 10.52
CA GLN A 660 24.17 -6.33 11.70
C GLN A 660 25.45 -5.47 11.69
N PRO A 661 25.35 -4.13 11.59
CA PRO A 661 26.50 -3.23 11.41
C PRO A 661 27.19 -2.78 12.71
N ALA A 662 26.54 -2.94 13.86
CA ALA A 662 27.01 -2.44 15.15
C ALA A 662 27.74 -3.51 15.98
N GLY A 663 28.69 -3.08 16.81
CA GLY A 663 29.36 -3.89 17.81
C GLY A 663 30.89 -3.86 17.75
N GLU A 664 31.55 -3.87 18.92
CA GLU A 664 33.02 -3.99 19.03
C GLU A 664 33.48 -5.46 19.12
N GLY A 665 32.54 -6.39 19.33
CA GLY A 665 32.82 -7.82 19.38
C GLY A 665 33.30 -8.38 18.04
N ARG A 666 33.94 -9.55 18.08
CA ARG A 666 34.46 -10.22 16.88
C ARG A 666 33.33 -10.53 15.88
N PRO A 667 33.49 -10.21 14.58
CA PRO A 667 32.49 -10.50 13.57
C PRO A 667 32.13 -11.99 13.46
N PHE A 668 30.85 -12.29 13.28
CA PHE A 668 30.37 -13.64 13.03
C PHE A 668 29.92 -13.80 11.57
N PHE A 669 30.51 -14.74 10.85
CA PHE A 669 30.26 -14.97 9.42
C PHE A 669 29.44 -16.25 9.20
N LEU A 670 28.29 -16.12 8.52
CA LEU A 670 27.30 -17.18 8.32
C LEU A 670 27.14 -17.55 6.85
N VAL A 671 27.17 -18.84 6.50
CA VAL A 671 27.01 -19.30 5.11
C VAL A 671 25.59 -19.81 4.86
N HIS A 672 24.97 -19.33 3.76
CA HIS A 672 23.61 -19.67 3.35
C HIS A 672 23.36 -21.19 3.20
N ALA A 673 22.10 -21.61 3.37
CA ALA A 673 21.66 -22.98 3.07
C ALA A 673 21.43 -23.21 1.57
N ALA A 674 20.92 -24.39 1.18
CA ALA A 674 20.71 -24.77 -0.22
C ALA A 674 19.84 -23.80 -1.05
N GLY A 675 19.04 -22.93 -0.41
CA GLY A 675 18.28 -21.88 -1.09
C GLY A 675 19.08 -20.65 -1.54
N GLY A 676 20.38 -20.55 -1.21
CA GLY A 676 21.27 -19.52 -1.72
C GLY A 676 21.19 -18.14 -1.05
N GLN A 677 20.21 -17.91 -0.16
CA GLN A 677 19.90 -16.59 0.39
C GLN A 677 20.38 -16.42 1.84
N ALA A 678 20.81 -15.21 2.21
CA ALA A 678 21.24 -14.85 3.57
C ALA A 678 20.08 -14.62 4.56
N PHE A 679 18.83 -14.54 4.07
CA PHE A 679 17.64 -14.17 4.86
C PHE A 679 17.39 -15.08 6.07
N SER A 680 17.79 -16.37 6.00
CA SER A 680 17.62 -17.33 7.09
C SER A 680 18.31 -16.92 8.40
N PHE A 681 19.26 -15.97 8.35
CA PHE A 681 20.03 -15.53 9.50
C PHE A 681 19.60 -14.19 10.08
N VAL A 682 18.62 -13.49 9.49
CA VAL A 682 18.16 -12.18 9.98
C VAL A 682 17.58 -12.29 11.39
N ALA A 683 16.77 -13.30 11.66
CA ALA A 683 16.20 -13.55 12.98
C ALA A 683 17.28 -13.90 14.02
N LEU A 684 18.27 -14.71 13.63
CA LEU A 684 19.42 -15.05 14.48
C LEU A 684 20.25 -13.79 14.81
N ALA A 685 20.60 -12.98 13.80
CA ALA A 685 21.39 -11.77 13.97
C ALA A 685 20.72 -10.79 14.95
N ARG A 686 19.42 -10.51 14.76
CA ARG A 686 18.66 -9.62 15.67
C ARG A 686 18.68 -10.09 17.11
N GLN A 687 18.59 -11.41 17.33
CA GLN A 687 18.57 -11.95 18.68
C GLN A 687 19.96 -12.11 19.29
N LEU A 688 21.07 -12.10 18.52
CA LEU A 688 22.41 -12.07 19.11
C LEU A 688 22.71 -10.77 19.86
N GLY A 689 21.93 -9.70 19.60
CA GLY A 689 22.10 -8.39 20.21
C GLY A 689 23.20 -7.57 19.51
N PRO A 690 23.23 -6.23 19.70
CA PRO A 690 24.01 -5.30 18.87
C PRO A 690 25.52 -5.29 19.17
N GLU A 691 26.03 -6.21 19.99
CA GLU A 691 27.39 -6.15 20.53
C GLU A 691 28.49 -6.60 19.57
N ARG A 692 28.15 -7.33 18.49
CA ARG A 692 29.11 -7.76 17.46
C ARG A 692 28.55 -7.62 16.05
N PRO A 693 29.39 -7.35 15.04
CA PRO A 693 28.96 -7.40 13.65
C PRO A 693 28.58 -8.82 13.22
N VAL A 694 27.54 -8.94 12.39
CA VAL A 694 27.12 -10.22 11.81
C VAL A 694 27.06 -10.09 10.30
N TYR A 695 27.82 -10.95 9.61
CA TYR A 695 27.89 -11.05 8.17
C TYR A 695 27.30 -12.38 7.71
N ALA A 696 26.66 -12.41 6.55
CA ALA A 696 26.21 -13.63 5.92
C ALA A 696 26.62 -13.68 4.44
N PHE A 697 27.00 -14.86 3.95
CA PHE A 697 27.31 -15.08 2.55
C PHE A 697 26.07 -15.53 1.79
N GLN A 698 25.89 -15.01 0.59
CA GLN A 698 24.82 -15.27 -0.36
C GLN A 698 25.42 -15.88 -1.63
N ALA A 699 24.69 -16.82 -2.24
CA ALA A 699 25.12 -17.51 -3.45
C ALA A 699 25.35 -16.51 -4.60
N PRO A 700 26.45 -16.63 -5.36
CA PRO A 700 26.68 -15.84 -6.56
C PRO A 700 25.59 -16.06 -7.62
N GLN A 701 25.34 -15.05 -8.46
CA GLN A 701 24.39 -15.18 -9.57
C GLN A 701 24.91 -16.22 -10.59
N LEU A 702 24.06 -17.22 -10.92
CA LEU A 702 24.33 -18.31 -11.88
C LEU A 702 24.79 -17.86 -13.28
N ASP A 703 24.63 -16.57 -13.59
CA ASP A 703 24.92 -15.98 -14.89
C ASP A 703 26.42 -15.57 -15.04
N ARG A 704 27.24 -15.73 -13.99
CA ARG A 704 28.63 -15.24 -13.91
C ARG A 704 29.76 -16.25 -14.21
N GLY A 705 29.48 -17.53 -14.46
CA GLY A 705 30.56 -18.47 -14.78
C GLY A 705 30.13 -19.93 -14.75
N GLY A 706 30.74 -20.74 -15.62
CA GLY A 706 30.41 -22.15 -15.82
C GLY A 706 30.48 -23.02 -14.56
N VAL A 707 30.12 -24.30 -14.75
CA VAL A 707 29.85 -25.35 -13.76
C VAL A 707 30.85 -25.48 -12.59
N GLU A 708 32.06 -24.91 -12.68
CA GLU A 708 33.16 -25.00 -11.71
C GLU A 708 32.98 -24.17 -10.42
N SER A 709 32.25 -23.04 -10.45
CA SER A 709 32.03 -22.16 -9.27
C SER A 709 31.01 -22.71 -8.26
N MET A 710 30.26 -23.75 -8.64
CA MET A 710 29.24 -24.37 -7.80
C MET A 710 29.74 -25.66 -7.14
N THR A 711 30.95 -25.67 -6.60
CA THR A 711 31.44 -26.73 -5.70
C THR A 711 31.55 -26.19 -4.28
N VAL A 712 31.56 -27.06 -3.27
CA VAL A 712 31.82 -26.63 -1.88
C VAL A 712 33.17 -25.90 -1.81
N GLU A 713 34.14 -26.43 -2.54
CA GLU A 713 35.49 -25.90 -2.71
C GLU A 713 35.53 -24.55 -3.43
N GLY A 714 34.74 -24.38 -4.50
CA GLY A 714 34.64 -23.14 -5.26
C GLY A 714 33.98 -22.03 -4.46
N LEU A 715 32.85 -22.32 -3.81
CA LEU A 715 32.16 -21.38 -2.93
C LEU A 715 33.03 -20.98 -1.74
N ALA A 716 33.77 -21.93 -1.14
CA ALA A 716 34.71 -21.61 -0.07
C ALA A 716 35.82 -20.65 -0.55
N THR A 717 36.36 -20.81 -1.76
CA THR A 717 37.35 -19.87 -2.32
C THR A 717 36.78 -18.46 -2.41
N GLU A 718 35.59 -18.31 -2.99
CA GLU A 718 34.97 -17.00 -3.21
C GLU A 718 34.59 -16.32 -1.89
N TYR A 719 34.03 -17.08 -0.95
CA TYR A 719 33.64 -16.54 0.35
C TYR A 719 34.84 -16.22 1.23
N LEU A 720 35.97 -16.91 1.11
CA LEU A 720 37.19 -16.55 1.81
C LEU A 720 37.79 -15.23 1.30
N GLN A 721 37.69 -14.95 0.00
CA GLN A 721 38.09 -13.65 -0.55
C GLN A 721 37.23 -12.53 0.03
N ALA A 722 35.91 -12.69 -0.02
CA ALA A 722 34.97 -11.75 0.56
C ALA A 722 35.08 -11.68 2.10
N LEU A 723 35.48 -12.74 2.79
CA LEU A 723 35.71 -12.72 4.23
C LEU A 723 36.89 -11.81 4.59
N ARG A 724 37.99 -11.93 3.86
CA ARG A 724 39.24 -11.18 4.12
C ARG A 724 39.12 -9.67 3.91
N GLU A 725 38.21 -9.25 3.04
CA GLU A 725 37.87 -7.84 2.89
C GLU A 725 37.23 -7.24 4.16
N ALA A 726 36.51 -8.04 4.96
CA ALA A 726 35.86 -7.57 6.20
C ALA A 726 36.75 -7.79 7.42
N GLN A 727 37.51 -8.89 7.42
CA GLN A 727 38.43 -9.23 8.49
C GLN A 727 39.69 -9.84 7.85
N PRO A 728 40.79 -9.08 7.69
CA PRO A 728 41.98 -9.57 6.98
C PRO A 728 42.75 -10.69 7.69
N ARG A 729 42.64 -10.78 9.02
CA ARG A 729 43.34 -11.75 9.87
C ARG A 729 42.40 -12.34 10.92
N GLY A 730 42.64 -13.61 11.24
CA GLY A 730 41.96 -14.30 12.32
C GLY A 730 42.33 -13.74 13.71
N PRO A 731 41.69 -14.24 14.77
CA PRO A 731 40.82 -15.41 14.76
C PRO A 731 39.41 -15.17 14.18
N TYR A 732 38.87 -16.14 13.44
CA TYR A 732 37.56 -16.06 12.77
C TYR A 732 36.44 -16.80 13.52
N LEU A 733 35.21 -16.28 13.44
CA LEU A 733 33.99 -16.99 13.86
C LEU A 733 33.16 -17.33 12.63
N LEU A 734 32.97 -18.63 12.38
CA LEU A 734 32.28 -19.14 11.19
C LEU A 734 31.07 -19.98 11.58
N GLY A 735 30.03 -19.94 10.77
CA GLY A 735 28.92 -20.88 10.90
C GLY A 735 28.16 -21.08 9.60
N GLY A 736 27.32 -22.11 9.56
CA GLY A 736 26.54 -22.41 8.37
C GLY A 736 25.39 -23.36 8.67
N TRP A 737 24.29 -23.20 7.93
CA TRP A 737 23.08 -24.01 8.09
C TRP A 737 22.89 -24.97 6.91
N SER A 738 22.57 -26.23 7.21
CA SER A 738 22.35 -27.28 6.21
C SER A 738 23.54 -27.34 5.24
N PHE A 739 23.35 -27.24 3.92
CA PHE A 739 24.44 -27.17 2.93
C PHE A 739 25.53 -26.14 3.28
N GLY A 740 25.14 -24.97 3.81
CA GLY A 740 26.09 -23.91 4.18
C GLY A 740 27.09 -24.34 5.24
N GLY A 741 26.74 -25.32 6.09
CA GLY A 741 27.67 -25.87 7.07
C GLY A 741 28.84 -26.62 6.44
N LEU A 742 28.64 -27.29 5.29
CA LEU A 742 29.74 -27.94 4.56
C LEU A 742 30.72 -26.91 3.98
N VAL A 743 30.18 -25.80 3.45
CA VAL A 743 30.98 -24.69 2.92
C VAL A 743 31.73 -23.98 4.05
N ALA A 744 31.08 -23.70 5.18
CA ALA A 744 31.72 -23.12 6.36
C ALA A 744 32.85 -24.03 6.92
N PHE A 745 32.65 -25.36 6.91
CA PHE A 745 33.68 -26.33 7.28
C PHE A 745 34.89 -26.28 6.33
N GLU A 746 34.67 -26.27 5.01
CA GLU A 746 35.76 -26.17 4.03
C GLU A 746 36.51 -24.83 4.15
N MET A 747 35.79 -23.72 4.37
CA MET A 747 36.39 -22.41 4.64
C MET A 747 37.31 -22.46 5.87
N ALA A 748 36.84 -23.07 6.96
CA ALA A 748 37.60 -23.19 8.20
C ALA A 748 38.88 -24.01 8.02
N CYS A 749 38.80 -25.19 7.38
CA CYS A 749 39.97 -26.02 7.10
C CYS A 749 41.02 -25.31 6.22
N ARG A 750 40.59 -24.49 5.26
CA ARG A 750 41.51 -23.72 4.41
C ARG A 750 42.20 -22.59 5.16
N LEU A 751 41.45 -21.84 5.97
CA LEU A 751 42.04 -20.81 6.84
C LEU A 751 43.14 -21.41 7.73
N GLN A 752 42.92 -22.59 8.32
CA GLN A 752 43.93 -23.27 9.13
C GLN A 752 45.15 -23.72 8.33
N ALA A 753 44.94 -24.26 7.13
CA ALA A 753 46.05 -24.64 6.24
C ALA A 753 46.90 -23.42 5.82
N GLU A 754 46.30 -22.23 5.81
CA GLU A 754 46.97 -20.95 5.55
C GLU A 754 47.56 -20.28 6.82
N GLY A 755 47.50 -20.95 7.98
CA GLY A 755 48.06 -20.48 9.24
C GLY A 755 47.17 -19.49 10.01
N GLU A 756 45.92 -19.29 9.58
CA GLU A 756 44.96 -18.44 10.27
C GLU A 756 44.23 -19.19 11.40
N GLN A 757 43.90 -18.48 12.48
CA GLN A 757 43.11 -19.06 13.58
C GLN A 757 41.60 -19.00 13.28
N VAL A 758 40.88 -20.07 13.60
CA VAL A 758 39.41 -20.11 13.63
C VAL A 758 38.99 -20.31 15.08
N ALA A 759 38.49 -19.24 15.72
CA ALA A 759 38.11 -19.27 17.13
C ALA A 759 36.93 -20.21 17.39
N ARG A 760 35.99 -20.29 16.45
CA ARG A 760 34.84 -21.20 16.56
C ARG A 760 34.21 -21.47 15.20
N LEU A 761 33.76 -22.71 15.00
CA LEU A 761 32.97 -23.14 13.85
C LEU A 761 31.65 -23.75 14.34
N VAL A 762 30.52 -23.18 13.93
CA VAL A 762 29.17 -23.59 14.37
C VAL A 762 28.35 -24.13 13.20
N LEU A 763 27.96 -25.40 13.25
CA LEU A 763 27.18 -26.08 12.23
C LEU A 763 25.74 -26.29 12.68
N PHE A 764 24.79 -25.73 11.95
CA PHE A 764 23.36 -25.90 12.22
C PHE A 764 22.79 -27.01 11.35
N ASP A 765 22.34 -28.11 11.98
CA ASP A 765 21.68 -29.25 11.35
C ASP A 765 22.37 -29.74 10.04
N THR A 766 23.71 -29.80 10.07
CA THR A 766 24.56 -30.09 8.90
C THR A 766 25.01 -31.55 8.89
N LEU A 767 24.88 -32.22 7.74
CA LEU A 767 25.37 -33.59 7.54
C LEU A 767 26.88 -33.64 7.27
N ALA A 768 27.58 -34.67 7.76
CA ALA A 768 29.01 -34.85 7.53
C ALA A 768 29.35 -35.30 6.08
N PRO A 769 30.52 -34.92 5.54
CA PRO A 769 30.94 -35.28 4.17
C PRO A 769 30.99 -36.79 3.89
N GLY A 770 30.75 -37.20 2.63
CA GLY A 770 31.11 -38.54 2.15
C GLY A 770 30.10 -39.68 2.31
N ARG A 771 28.80 -39.43 2.53
CA ARG A 771 27.77 -40.49 2.36
C ARG A 771 26.44 -40.00 1.80
N VAL A 772 26.08 -40.55 0.64
CA VAL A 772 24.71 -40.88 0.23
C VAL A 772 24.57 -42.40 0.43
N GLU A 773 23.57 -42.89 1.14
CA GLU A 773 23.21 -44.31 1.00
C GLU A 773 22.77 -44.56 -0.46
N PRO A 774 23.20 -45.66 -1.12
CA PRO A 774 23.02 -45.79 -2.55
C PRO A 774 21.54 -45.71 -2.96
N PRO A 775 21.17 -44.89 -3.98
CA PRO A 775 19.77 -44.67 -4.38
C PRO A 775 19.03 -45.94 -4.83
N TRP A 776 19.76 -47.03 -5.12
CA TRP A 776 19.18 -48.25 -5.68
C TRP A 776 18.50 -49.16 -4.63
N LYS A 777 18.97 -49.19 -3.37
CA LYS A 777 18.31 -49.99 -2.32
C LYS A 777 16.92 -49.46 -1.99
N HIS A 778 16.76 -48.14 -1.94
CA HIS A 778 15.45 -47.49 -1.81
C HIS A 778 14.59 -47.66 -3.07
N ARG A 779 15.17 -47.68 -4.28
CA ARG A 779 14.41 -47.89 -5.53
C ARG A 779 13.87 -49.32 -5.71
N VAL A 780 14.60 -50.37 -5.31
CA VAL A 780 14.15 -51.76 -5.46
C VAL A 780 13.14 -52.14 -4.36
N LEU A 781 13.39 -51.78 -3.10
CA LEU A 781 12.42 -52.00 -2.02
C LEU A 781 11.15 -51.17 -2.21
N SER A 782 11.25 -49.92 -2.70
CA SER A 782 10.05 -49.13 -3.01
C SER A 782 9.31 -49.64 -4.25
N LYS A 783 9.97 -50.30 -5.20
CA LYS A 783 9.30 -50.97 -6.33
C LYS A 783 8.59 -52.26 -5.88
N LEU A 784 9.25 -53.10 -5.08
CA LEU A 784 8.63 -54.30 -4.49
C LEU A 784 7.45 -53.93 -3.58
N ALA A 785 7.60 -52.90 -2.74
CA ALA A 785 6.52 -52.41 -1.87
C ALA A 785 5.38 -51.73 -2.66
N ARG A 786 5.67 -51.02 -3.76
CA ARG A 786 4.63 -50.41 -4.62
C ARG A 786 3.80 -51.42 -5.39
N HIS A 787 4.36 -52.58 -5.74
CA HIS A 787 3.66 -53.57 -6.57
C HIS A 787 3.13 -54.77 -5.77
N ALA A 788 3.89 -55.31 -4.81
CA ALA A 788 3.48 -56.49 -4.05
C ALA A 788 2.55 -56.16 -2.88
N LEU A 789 2.71 -55.00 -2.22
CA LEU A 789 1.92 -54.66 -1.02
C LEU A 789 0.44 -54.39 -1.33
N PRO A 790 0.05 -53.72 -2.43
CA PRO A 790 -1.36 -53.59 -2.81
C PRO A 790 -2.01 -54.93 -3.20
N LEU A 791 -1.23 -55.86 -3.76
CA LEU A 791 -1.67 -57.22 -4.10
C LEU A 791 -1.89 -58.08 -2.84
N VAL A 792 -0.95 -58.04 -1.90
CA VAL A 792 -1.06 -58.74 -0.59
C VAL A 792 -2.16 -58.12 0.28
N MET A 793 -2.35 -56.80 0.24
CA MET A 793 -3.37 -56.09 1.02
C MET A 793 -4.78 -56.18 0.42
N ARG A 794 -4.95 -56.60 -0.84
CA ARG A 794 -6.27 -56.78 -1.47
C ARG A 794 -6.82 -58.21 -1.39
N TRP A 795 -5.99 -59.20 -0.99
CA TRP A 795 -6.38 -60.61 -0.95
C TRP A 795 -6.31 -61.16 0.48
N ALA A 796 -7.47 -61.27 1.13
CA ALA A 796 -7.62 -61.78 2.50
C ALA A 796 -6.90 -63.12 2.81
N PRO A 797 -6.75 -64.08 1.87
CA PRO A 797 -6.00 -65.33 2.13
C PRO A 797 -4.49 -65.09 2.30
N LEU A 798 -3.91 -64.17 1.52
CA LEU A 798 -2.48 -63.82 1.57
C LEU A 798 -2.14 -63.02 2.83
N GLN A 799 -3.08 -62.23 3.35
CA GLN A 799 -2.93 -61.51 4.62
C GLN A 799 -2.80 -62.47 5.81
N ARG A 800 -3.52 -63.61 5.80
CA ARG A 800 -3.41 -64.64 6.84
C ARG A 800 -2.07 -65.39 6.78
N LEU A 801 -1.51 -65.57 5.60
CA LEU A 801 -0.18 -66.19 5.37
C LEU A 801 0.99 -65.26 5.70
N ALA A 802 0.85 -63.95 5.49
CA ALA A 802 1.93 -62.96 5.71
C ALA A 802 2.09 -62.52 7.17
N ARG A 803 1.06 -62.68 8.01
CA ARG A 803 1.03 -62.20 9.40
C ARG A 803 2.06 -62.87 10.33
N PRO A 804 2.33 -64.18 10.24
CA PRO A 804 3.39 -64.83 11.02
C PRO A 804 4.80 -64.47 10.55
N LEU A 805 4.98 -64.17 9.26
CA LEU A 805 6.27 -63.84 8.64
C LEU A 805 6.74 -62.41 8.94
N LEU A 806 5.81 -61.47 9.13
CA LEU A 806 6.11 -60.05 9.37
C LEU A 806 6.21 -59.66 10.86
N GLY A 807 5.78 -60.55 11.77
CA GLY A 807 5.83 -60.33 13.22
C GLY A 807 7.24 -60.01 13.78
N PRO A 808 8.32 -60.67 13.33
CA PRO A 808 9.67 -60.39 13.84
C PRO A 808 10.31 -59.11 13.28
N LEU A 809 9.80 -58.55 12.16
CA LEU A 809 10.35 -57.36 11.50
C LEU A 809 9.79 -56.03 12.03
N ALA A 810 8.66 -56.06 12.74
CA ALA A 810 8.01 -54.87 13.27
C ALA A 810 8.66 -54.29 14.54
N SER A 811 9.62 -54.99 15.16
CA SER A 811 10.16 -54.62 16.48
C SER A 811 11.52 -53.92 16.49
N LYS A 812 12.21 -53.72 15.35
CA LYS A 812 13.58 -53.14 15.35
C LYS A 812 13.91 -52.07 14.32
N THR A 813 12.97 -51.57 13.53
CA THR A 813 13.22 -50.37 12.71
C THR A 813 11.91 -49.61 12.50
N PRO A 814 11.82 -48.34 12.90
CA PRO A 814 10.58 -47.61 12.74
C PRO A 814 10.37 -47.27 11.26
N LEU A 815 9.20 -47.65 10.74
CA LEU A 815 8.79 -47.59 9.33
C LEU A 815 8.92 -46.19 8.67
N TRP A 816 9.10 -45.12 9.44
CA TRP A 816 9.32 -43.76 8.92
C TRP A 816 10.72 -43.52 8.34
N ARG A 817 11.73 -44.34 8.68
CA ARG A 817 13.07 -44.27 8.04
C ARG A 817 13.08 -44.69 6.57
N LEU A 818 12.01 -45.32 6.08
CA LEU A 818 11.83 -45.68 4.67
C LEU A 818 11.28 -44.52 3.81
N PHE A 819 10.86 -43.41 4.43
CA PHE A 819 10.17 -42.29 3.78
C PHE A 819 11.00 -41.00 3.68
N GLY A 820 12.26 -41.01 4.12
CA GLY A 820 13.08 -39.80 4.29
C GLY A 820 13.88 -39.31 3.08
N CYS A 821 13.81 -39.97 1.92
CA CYS A 821 14.62 -39.58 0.76
C CYS A 821 13.76 -39.49 -0.52
N LEU A 822 13.78 -38.29 -1.11
CA LEU A 822 13.20 -37.83 -2.37
C LEU A 822 11.74 -37.33 -2.35
N HIS A 823 11.64 -36.00 -2.51
CA HIS A 823 10.89 -35.34 -3.58
C HIS A 823 10.05 -36.25 -4.49
N LEU A 824 8.81 -35.81 -4.71
CA LEU A 824 7.94 -36.18 -5.83
C LEU A 824 7.34 -37.58 -5.72
N THR A 825 6.18 -37.70 -5.07
CA THR A 825 4.95 -38.31 -5.63
C THR A 825 3.84 -38.44 -4.58
N GLY A 826 2.90 -37.49 -4.60
CA GLY A 826 1.47 -37.80 -4.55
C GLY A 826 0.85 -38.42 -3.29
N ARG A 827 1.00 -37.80 -2.10
CA ARG A 827 0.03 -37.93 -0.99
C ARG A 827 -0.01 -36.69 -0.09
N ASP A 828 -1.16 -36.01 -0.08
CA ASP A 828 -1.71 -35.05 0.91
C ASP A 828 -0.92 -33.79 1.33
N ASP A 829 0.39 -33.69 1.10
CA ASP A 829 1.25 -32.59 1.56
C ASP A 829 1.55 -31.51 0.51
N VAL A 830 1.29 -31.78 -0.79
CA VAL A 830 1.34 -30.76 -1.87
C VAL A 830 0.01 -29.98 -1.96
N ARG A 831 -1.07 -30.54 -1.42
CA ARG A 831 -2.44 -30.00 -1.52
C ARG A 831 -2.65 -28.68 -0.76
N PRO A 832 -2.06 -28.48 0.44
CA PRO A 832 -2.11 -27.19 1.11
C PRO A 832 -1.38 -26.11 0.31
N PHE A 833 -0.28 -26.46 -0.36
CA PHE A 833 0.48 -25.52 -1.18
C PHE A 833 -0.25 -25.14 -2.48
N ILE A 834 -0.88 -26.11 -3.17
CA ILE A 834 -1.65 -25.86 -4.39
C ILE A 834 -2.96 -25.11 -4.10
N SER A 835 -3.71 -25.48 -3.05
CA SER A 835 -4.91 -24.71 -2.64
C SER A 835 -4.59 -23.33 -2.09
N PHE A 836 -3.40 -23.13 -1.51
CA PHE A 836 -2.92 -21.82 -1.06
C PHE A 836 -2.45 -20.94 -2.22
N ALA A 837 -1.80 -21.51 -3.24
CA ALA A 837 -1.28 -20.79 -4.40
C ALA A 837 -2.33 -20.58 -5.52
N PHE A 838 -3.35 -21.45 -5.62
CA PHE A 838 -4.39 -21.42 -6.66
C PHE A 838 -5.79 -21.56 -6.03
N PRO A 839 -6.39 -20.45 -5.54
CA PRO A 839 -7.64 -20.46 -4.76
C PRO A 839 -8.86 -21.00 -5.53
N GLN A 840 -8.78 -20.96 -6.87
CA GLN A 840 -9.84 -21.42 -7.79
C GLN A 840 -9.94 -22.96 -7.87
N ALA A 841 -8.93 -23.68 -7.38
CA ALA A 841 -8.85 -25.13 -7.54
C ALA A 841 -9.73 -25.88 -6.54
N ASP A 842 -10.71 -26.65 -7.04
CA ASP A 842 -11.66 -27.40 -6.21
C ASP A 842 -10.91 -28.43 -5.34
N PRO A 843 -10.87 -28.25 -4.00
CA PRO A 843 -10.14 -29.12 -3.09
C PRO A 843 -10.69 -30.55 -3.04
N ARG A 844 -11.93 -30.77 -3.49
CA ARG A 844 -12.55 -32.11 -3.59
C ARG A 844 -12.10 -32.82 -4.86
N ARG A 845 -11.88 -32.07 -5.95
CA ARG A 845 -11.37 -32.59 -7.22
C ARG A 845 -9.87 -32.90 -7.13
N LEU A 846 -9.07 -32.01 -6.51
CA LEU A 846 -7.65 -32.25 -6.19
C LEU A 846 -7.41 -33.46 -5.28
N ARG A 847 -8.39 -33.82 -4.44
CA ARG A 847 -8.29 -34.97 -3.53
C ARG A 847 -8.25 -36.33 -4.25
N GLY A 848 -8.79 -36.41 -5.47
CA GLY A 848 -8.84 -37.63 -6.28
C GLY A 848 -7.80 -37.73 -7.40
N LEU A 849 -7.01 -36.68 -7.66
CA LEU A 849 -6.10 -36.60 -8.81
C LEU A 849 -4.66 -36.98 -8.45
N GLY A 850 -3.95 -37.62 -9.39
CA GLY A 850 -2.50 -37.83 -9.33
C GLY A 850 -1.73 -36.52 -9.57
N VAL A 851 -0.42 -36.50 -9.29
CA VAL A 851 0.39 -35.25 -9.31
C VAL A 851 0.37 -34.54 -10.67
N GLU A 852 0.49 -35.27 -11.79
CA GLU A 852 0.42 -34.66 -13.13
C GLU A 852 -1.00 -34.18 -13.46
N GLN A 853 -2.03 -34.96 -13.13
CA GLN A 853 -3.43 -34.58 -13.38
C GLN A 853 -3.89 -33.41 -12.49
N GLY A 854 -3.33 -33.28 -11.28
CA GLY A 854 -3.56 -32.14 -10.41
C GLY A 854 -2.86 -30.87 -10.91
N TRP A 855 -1.72 -31.02 -11.60
CA TRP A 855 -1.00 -29.92 -12.23
C TRP A 855 -1.69 -29.46 -13.52
N ASP A 856 -2.15 -30.39 -14.35
CA ASP A 856 -2.94 -30.09 -15.55
C ASP A 856 -4.29 -29.44 -15.18
N TYR A 857 -4.95 -29.92 -14.12
CA TYR A 857 -6.17 -29.32 -13.57
C TYR A 857 -5.95 -27.87 -13.11
N VAL A 858 -4.80 -27.56 -12.51
CA VAL A 858 -4.44 -26.20 -12.08
C VAL A 858 -4.11 -25.30 -13.27
N MET A 859 -3.47 -25.82 -14.32
CA MET A 859 -3.18 -25.07 -15.55
C MET A 859 -4.44 -24.81 -16.40
N GLU A 860 -5.37 -25.77 -16.43
CA GLU A 860 -6.68 -25.66 -17.06
C GLU A 860 -7.57 -24.61 -16.35
N LEU A 861 -7.52 -24.55 -15.01
CA LEU A 861 -8.19 -23.52 -14.20
C LEU A 861 -7.67 -22.10 -14.42
N LEU A 862 -6.43 -21.95 -14.86
CA LEU A 862 -5.81 -20.66 -15.17
C LEU A 862 -6.03 -20.25 -16.65
N GLY A 863 -6.76 -21.06 -17.42
CA GLY A 863 -7.16 -20.77 -18.80
C GLY A 863 -6.01 -20.72 -19.80
N ARG A 864 -4.85 -21.33 -19.48
CA ARG A 864 -3.63 -21.22 -20.29
C ARG A 864 -3.19 -22.58 -20.82
N ASP A 865 -3.46 -22.83 -22.10
CA ASP A 865 -2.66 -23.76 -22.91
C ASP A 865 -1.31 -23.11 -23.21
N SER A 866 -0.34 -23.19 -22.29
CA SER A 866 0.92 -22.47 -22.49
C SER A 866 2.18 -23.18 -22.00
N ALA A 867 3.23 -22.96 -22.80
CA ALA A 867 4.54 -23.60 -22.83
C ALA A 867 5.39 -23.47 -21.54
N PRO A 868 6.51 -24.22 -21.42
CA PRO A 868 7.31 -24.38 -20.19
C PRO A 868 7.91 -23.10 -19.57
N GLU A 869 7.83 -21.99 -20.28
CA GLU A 869 8.50 -20.72 -19.96
C GLU A 869 7.80 -19.95 -18.84
N ASP A 870 6.48 -20.13 -18.69
CA ASP A 870 5.59 -19.49 -17.71
C ASP A 870 5.65 -20.13 -16.30
N ARG A 871 6.38 -21.23 -16.13
CA ARG A 871 6.40 -22.07 -14.91
C ARG A 871 7.13 -21.46 -13.70
N ALA A 872 7.54 -20.18 -13.75
CA ALA A 872 8.61 -19.69 -12.89
C ALA A 872 8.27 -18.56 -11.88
N LEU A 873 7.02 -18.12 -11.75
CA LEU A 873 6.66 -16.90 -11.01
C LEU A 873 6.28 -17.06 -9.50
N LEU A 874 6.76 -18.08 -8.77
CA LEU A 874 6.13 -18.50 -7.50
C LEU A 874 6.81 -18.09 -6.14
N VAL A 875 7.69 -17.08 -6.06
CA VAL A 875 8.19 -16.54 -4.76
C VAL A 875 8.33 -15.01 -4.81
N PRO A 876 7.74 -14.22 -3.88
CA PRO A 876 7.86 -12.75 -3.90
C PRO A 876 9.32 -12.31 -3.75
N GLY A 877 9.83 -11.58 -4.75
CA GLY A 877 11.22 -11.12 -4.83
C GLY A 877 12.16 -12.00 -5.66
N LEU A 878 11.69 -13.15 -6.16
CA LEU A 878 12.39 -13.93 -7.17
C LEU A 878 11.53 -13.94 -8.44
N ASP A 879 11.98 -13.20 -9.44
CA ASP A 879 11.49 -13.26 -10.82
C ASP A 879 11.48 -14.69 -11.37
N GLY A 880 10.86 -14.90 -12.53
CA GLY A 880 10.89 -16.19 -13.22
C GLY A 880 12.29 -16.77 -13.45
N ALA A 881 13.29 -15.91 -13.62
CA ALA A 881 14.67 -16.36 -13.66
C ALA A 881 15.17 -16.71 -12.24
N GLY A 882 14.81 -15.95 -11.22
CA GLY A 882 15.12 -16.12 -9.80
C GLY A 882 14.61 -17.43 -9.20
N ALA A 883 13.34 -17.77 -9.39
CA ALA A 883 12.81 -19.03 -8.86
C ALA A 883 13.47 -20.25 -9.54
N ARG A 884 13.71 -20.17 -10.86
CA ARG A 884 14.51 -21.17 -11.60
C ARG A 884 15.96 -21.22 -11.10
N ARG A 885 16.57 -20.07 -10.75
CA ARG A 885 17.90 -19.96 -10.14
C ARG A 885 17.93 -20.60 -8.75
N ALA A 886 16.99 -20.28 -7.86
CA ALA A 886 16.92 -20.83 -6.50
C ALA A 886 16.62 -22.34 -6.50
N LEU A 887 15.74 -22.81 -7.39
CA LEU A 887 15.49 -24.25 -7.61
C LEU A 887 16.72 -24.94 -8.22
N GLY A 888 17.45 -24.27 -9.12
CA GLY A 888 18.71 -24.74 -9.69
C GLY A 888 19.81 -24.86 -8.63
N VAL A 889 19.94 -23.87 -7.74
CA VAL A 889 20.88 -23.89 -6.61
C VAL A 889 20.49 -24.97 -5.61
N ALA A 890 19.22 -25.09 -5.23
CA ALA A 890 18.76 -26.12 -4.30
C ALA A 890 18.97 -27.55 -4.84
N ARG A 891 18.58 -27.80 -6.10
CA ARG A 891 18.79 -29.09 -6.77
C ARG A 891 20.27 -29.46 -6.87
N LYS A 892 21.11 -28.48 -7.21
CA LYS A 892 22.56 -28.69 -7.35
C LYS A 892 23.25 -28.79 -5.99
N SER A 893 22.81 -28.07 -4.97
CA SER A 893 23.28 -28.19 -3.57
C SER A 893 22.98 -29.58 -2.99
N ASP A 894 21.83 -30.18 -3.29
CA ASP A 894 21.53 -31.56 -2.89
C ASP A 894 22.38 -32.59 -3.64
N GLU A 895 22.65 -32.37 -4.93
CA GLU A 895 23.61 -33.17 -5.71
C GLU A 895 25.04 -33.04 -5.16
N LEU A 896 25.47 -31.82 -4.79
CA LEU A 896 26.80 -31.53 -4.22
C LEU A 896 26.97 -32.04 -2.79
N ASN A 897 25.94 -31.95 -1.94
CA ASN A 897 25.92 -32.56 -0.60
C ASN A 897 26.29 -34.06 -0.66
N GLY A 898 25.84 -34.74 -1.71
CA GLY A 898 26.13 -36.16 -1.93
C GLY A 898 27.49 -36.47 -2.56
N VAL A 899 28.12 -35.48 -3.20
CA VAL A 899 29.36 -35.62 -3.98
C VAL A 899 30.58 -35.05 -3.25
N TYR A 900 30.39 -34.12 -2.31
CA TYR A 900 31.46 -33.55 -1.52
C TYR A 900 32.14 -34.62 -0.65
N ARG A 901 33.39 -34.93 -1.01
CA ARG A 901 34.27 -35.86 -0.32
C ARG A 901 35.54 -35.10 0.02
N THR A 902 35.77 -34.89 1.30
CA THR A 902 36.98 -34.23 1.79
C THR A 902 37.79 -35.18 2.65
N THR A 903 39.11 -35.06 2.57
CA THR A 903 40.07 -35.69 3.50
C THR A 903 40.58 -34.68 4.53
N ARG A 904 40.16 -33.41 4.44
CA ARG A 904 40.57 -32.36 5.37
C ARG A 904 39.97 -32.60 6.75
N ARG A 905 40.70 -32.18 7.77
CA ARG A 905 40.27 -32.22 9.17
C ARG A 905 40.38 -30.83 9.78
N PHE A 906 39.40 -30.48 10.61
CA PHE A 906 39.38 -29.22 11.34
C PHE A 906 40.07 -29.40 12.70
N GLN A 907 41.04 -28.55 13.02
CA GLN A 907 41.77 -28.59 14.29
C GLN A 907 41.19 -27.57 15.28
N GLY A 908 40.32 -27.98 16.19
CA GLY A 908 39.71 -27.06 17.16
C GLY A 908 38.40 -27.55 17.72
N THR A 909 37.60 -26.64 18.24
CA THR A 909 36.24 -26.94 18.72
C THR A 909 35.24 -26.77 17.58
N LEU A 910 34.64 -27.90 17.15
CA LEU A 910 33.52 -27.92 16.22
C LEU A 910 32.22 -28.05 17.01
N ASP A 911 31.38 -27.01 16.97
CA ASP A 911 30.05 -27.02 17.56
C ASP A 911 29.04 -27.47 16.53
N VAL A 912 28.32 -28.57 16.80
CA VAL A 912 27.23 -29.02 15.94
C VAL A 912 25.92 -28.96 16.71
N ILE A 913 25.02 -28.10 16.25
CA ILE A 913 23.72 -27.85 16.86
C ILE A 913 22.65 -28.56 16.03
N GLY A 914 21.91 -29.48 16.64
CA GLY A 914 20.84 -30.22 15.97
C GLY A 914 19.58 -30.38 16.84
N VAL A 915 18.52 -30.89 16.22
CA VAL A 915 17.26 -31.21 16.93
C VAL A 915 17.36 -32.58 17.61
N ARG A 916 16.75 -32.72 18.80
CA ARG A 916 16.78 -33.94 19.61
C ARG A 916 16.34 -35.17 18.79
N GLY A 917 17.21 -36.18 18.67
CA GLY A 917 16.95 -37.41 17.89
C GLY A 917 17.78 -37.56 16.60
N ASN A 918 18.57 -36.55 16.23
CA ASN A 918 19.38 -36.60 15.02
C ASN A 918 20.66 -37.46 15.23
N ILE A 919 20.64 -38.70 14.76
CA ILE A 919 21.74 -39.69 14.96
C ILE A 919 22.99 -39.42 14.10
N HIS A 920 22.98 -38.38 13.26
CA HIS A 920 24.02 -38.11 12.28
C HIS A 920 25.14 -37.19 12.79
N LEU A 921 24.93 -36.47 13.91
CA LEU A 921 25.88 -35.46 14.40
C LEU A 921 27.23 -36.07 14.84
N GLN A 922 27.20 -37.27 15.43
CA GLN A 922 28.41 -38.04 15.81
C GLN A 922 29.30 -38.41 14.60
N ARG A 923 28.78 -38.31 13.37
CA ARG A 923 29.52 -38.64 12.15
C ARG A 923 30.50 -37.56 11.71
N TRP A 924 30.51 -36.40 12.37
CA TRP A 924 31.53 -35.36 12.20
C TRP A 924 32.87 -35.71 12.86
N ARG A 925 32.88 -36.66 13.79
CA ARG A 925 34.06 -37.04 14.59
C ARG A 925 35.32 -37.38 13.78
N PRO A 926 35.26 -38.06 12.61
CA PRO A 926 36.44 -38.33 11.78
C PRO A 926 37.05 -37.09 11.10
N PHE A 927 36.33 -35.97 11.08
CA PHE A 927 36.70 -34.73 10.39
C PHE A 927 37.19 -33.64 11.34
N VAL A 928 37.33 -33.95 12.63
CA VAL A 928 37.77 -33.01 13.67
C VAL A 928 38.95 -33.62 14.42
N ASP A 929 40.11 -32.99 14.30
CA ASP A 929 41.29 -33.26 15.12
C ASP A 929 41.27 -32.30 16.31
N GLY A 930 40.30 -32.48 17.21
CA GLY A 930 39.98 -31.55 18.29
C GLY A 930 38.73 -31.96 19.06
N GLN A 931 38.05 -30.98 19.67
CA GLN A 931 36.81 -31.22 20.43
C GLN A 931 35.59 -31.12 19.50
N LEU A 932 34.74 -32.14 19.52
CA LEU A 932 33.42 -32.11 18.88
C LEU A 932 32.37 -31.94 19.96
N GLU A 933 31.71 -30.78 19.99
CA GLU A 933 30.63 -30.50 20.92
C GLU A 933 29.28 -30.62 20.21
N LEU A 934 28.39 -31.41 20.81
CA LEU A 934 27.06 -31.67 20.26
C LEU A 934 26.02 -31.00 21.14
N HIS A 935 25.30 -30.03 20.56
CA HIS A 935 24.27 -29.28 21.23
C HIS A 935 22.90 -29.70 20.69
N PHE A 936 21.94 -29.91 21.60
CA PHE A 936 20.58 -30.31 21.23
C PHE A 936 19.57 -29.28 21.70
N ALA A 937 18.74 -28.77 20.78
CA ALA A 937 17.58 -27.97 21.14
C ALA A 937 16.43 -28.89 21.61
N ASP A 938 15.87 -28.66 22.81
CA ASP A 938 14.74 -29.42 23.35
C ASP A 938 13.40 -28.87 22.81
N VAL A 939 13.02 -29.31 21.61
CA VAL A 939 11.77 -28.93 20.94
C VAL A 939 10.65 -29.87 21.41
N ARG A 940 9.83 -29.43 22.38
CA ARG A 940 8.86 -30.33 23.06
C ARG A 940 7.60 -30.69 22.27
N ARG A 941 7.43 -30.26 21.03
CA ARG A 941 6.39 -30.77 20.12
C ARG A 941 6.91 -30.68 18.70
N ILE A 942 7.19 -31.84 18.09
CA ILE A 942 7.55 -31.92 16.68
C ILE A 942 6.27 -32.25 15.93
N HIS A 943 5.65 -31.27 15.29
CA HIS A 943 4.79 -31.52 14.14
C HIS A 943 5.58 -31.21 12.89
N MET A 944 5.56 -32.13 11.93
CA MET A 944 6.46 -32.18 10.77
C MET A 944 6.37 -30.95 9.86
N SER A 945 7.04 -29.87 10.25
CA SER A 945 7.59 -28.87 9.36
C SER A 945 8.79 -28.25 10.08
N ALA A 946 9.98 -28.80 9.85
CA ALA A 946 11.23 -28.33 10.45
C ALA A 946 11.52 -26.82 10.18
N HIS A 947 10.81 -26.21 9.22
CA HIS A 947 10.83 -24.77 8.96
C HIS A 947 9.97 -23.92 9.91
N ARG A 948 8.87 -24.48 10.46
CA ARG A 948 7.91 -23.73 11.29
C ARG A 948 8.34 -23.71 12.76
N ASP A 949 8.84 -24.84 13.26
CA ASP A 949 9.17 -24.99 14.69
C ASP A 949 10.43 -24.20 15.09
N MET A 950 11.37 -23.98 14.17
CA MET A 950 12.60 -23.21 14.42
C MET A 950 12.36 -21.68 14.47
N MET A 951 11.18 -21.22 14.04
CA MET A 951 10.81 -19.79 13.91
C MET A 951 9.67 -19.37 14.85
N GLU A 952 9.20 -20.24 15.74
CA GLU A 952 8.38 -19.84 16.90
C GLU A 952 9.25 -19.04 17.89
N GLU A 953 8.76 -17.88 18.31
CA GLU A 953 9.53 -16.88 19.08
C GLU A 953 10.16 -17.46 20.37
N ASP A 954 9.48 -18.42 21.01
CA ASP A 954 9.95 -19.13 22.20
C ASP A 954 11.03 -20.19 21.90
N ASN A 955 10.99 -20.82 20.73
CA ASN A 955 12.00 -21.78 20.27
C ASN A 955 13.26 -21.06 19.78
N VAL A 956 13.09 -19.91 19.10
CA VAL A 956 14.20 -19.02 18.70
C VAL A 956 14.93 -18.50 19.94
N ARG A 957 14.22 -18.08 21.00
CA ARG A 957 14.87 -17.58 22.24
C ARG A 957 15.81 -18.59 22.89
N ARG A 958 15.47 -19.89 22.91
CA ARG A 958 16.34 -20.94 23.49
C ARG A 958 17.50 -21.31 22.57
N PHE A 959 17.24 -21.42 21.27
CA PHE A 959 18.26 -21.69 20.24
C PHE A 959 19.30 -20.57 20.16
N VAL A 960 18.87 -19.30 20.20
CA VAL A 960 19.73 -18.13 20.25
C VAL A 960 20.48 -18.05 21.58
N GLY A 961 19.89 -18.48 22.70
CA GLY A 961 20.60 -18.59 23.98
C GLY A 961 21.88 -19.43 23.87
N THR A 962 21.80 -20.65 23.32
CA THR A 962 22.97 -21.51 23.11
C THR A 962 24.01 -20.85 22.20
N VAL A 963 23.59 -20.25 21.08
CA VAL A 963 24.54 -19.58 20.17
C VAL A 963 25.19 -18.37 20.84
N ARG A 964 24.43 -17.59 21.62
CA ARG A 964 24.95 -16.44 22.36
C ARG A 964 26.00 -16.89 23.38
N ASP A 965 25.72 -17.95 24.14
CA ASP A 965 26.65 -18.51 25.13
C ASP A 965 27.96 -18.97 24.47
N LEU A 966 27.87 -19.73 23.38
CA LEU A 966 29.04 -20.17 22.59
C LEU A 966 29.88 -19.00 22.07
N LEU A 967 29.21 -17.92 21.68
CA LEU A 967 29.85 -16.74 21.13
C LEU A 967 30.39 -15.79 22.21
N CYS A 968 29.86 -15.80 23.44
CA CYS A 968 30.33 -14.99 24.58
C CYS A 968 31.69 -15.47 25.12
N ASP A 969 31.93 -16.79 25.17
CA ASP A 969 33.21 -17.37 25.65
C ASP A 969 34.42 -17.01 24.77
N THR A 970 34.17 -16.55 23.54
CA THR A 970 35.23 -16.23 22.56
C THR A 970 35.74 -14.78 22.62
N ASN A 971 35.13 -13.92 23.45
CA ASN A 971 35.53 -12.51 23.63
C ASN A 971 36.70 -12.32 24.61
N ARG A 972 37.22 -13.37 25.25
CA ARG A 972 38.45 -13.28 26.07
C ARG A 972 39.68 -13.33 25.16
N SER A 973 40.57 -12.33 25.26
CA SER A 973 41.87 -12.34 24.58
C SER A 973 42.63 -13.63 24.90
N PRO A 974 43.36 -14.22 23.93
CA PRO A 974 44.21 -15.37 24.23
C PRO A 974 45.25 -14.97 25.29
N PRO A 975 45.61 -15.87 26.22
CA PRO A 975 46.75 -15.60 27.09
C PRO A 975 48.01 -15.37 26.23
N PRO A 976 48.92 -14.47 26.63
CA PRO A 976 50.16 -14.27 25.90
C PRO A 976 50.91 -15.61 25.80
N PRO A 977 51.67 -15.84 24.71
CA PRO A 977 52.47 -17.05 24.59
C PRO A 977 53.43 -17.10 25.78
N GLY A 978 53.29 -18.13 26.62
CA GLY A 978 54.19 -18.38 27.74
C GLY A 978 55.60 -18.71 27.22
N PRO A 979 56.63 -18.45 28.04
CA PRO A 979 58.03 -18.67 27.68
C PRO A 979 58.37 -20.14 27.36
#